data_AF-R9X9A3-F1
#
_entry.id   AF-R9X9A3-F1
#
_cell.length_a   1.000
_cell.length_b   1.000
_cell.length_c   1.000
_cell.angle_alpha   90.00
_cell.angle_beta   90.00
_cell.angle_gamma   90.00
#
_symmetry.space_group_name_H-M   'P 1'
#
loop_
_entity.id
_entity.type
_entity.pdbx_description
1 polymer ?
#
loop_
_entity_poly.entity_id
_entity_poly.type
_entity_poly.pdbx_seq_one_letter_code
_entity_poly.pdbx_strand_id
1 'polypeptide(L)'
;MVRARETVYDLITKCSVRRVPPKQFLNFYNEFFNERYDSVLENGDPAGGNRPTAPIYDEIAHDLIRILNDSRVNLVADYVLEIVLVNFNVDLLRLFLPKLHDVHNEMLLVHLFSRATAFISGLDNKLLAEQIGDTVYTDVTPAVLSFDMQGIDDQLLIVLAKFLHAVLRLPEGQQKMGSVPTKQMAATLLQRLSSIDRLLYKRFVADLDGKLRLSGAPADMSFPLPPSNMPSPSVTSPKFETSSVGAMKQPTSMSNEAKYQDIKLARYYKNLWLNNKIHYCTVSDPLFLEKYDSIVELTTGSGLSSERSVQAKIADLVETAFTCFAQFVSNKLYHQSNSNFSLLERKWTVFVTKQLPLIIKNSIPDKTDIVLRTLENIDDKVIKAIKSYNTEKEEVKNRTEDLFDDYPVNSLDIRHEFLKNLIMLGLQPPTVLNEYLREDQMVDLKSLVTSEHLIIDNSQGVRETILNVPNFISKSLESLEFENLFDDGNQLLVSNDHGIIQIAHNLETISPTKQLQIANILYDLLSKAIESFDHKTISKILTILTLNVGHLLTNIFCLTGYEKFAKAVIRFIDVVWESSKTKSSDMVSDDSEFENVNSAMAYTLSLCFIIHIVDIYGVNVEALIEHPPKSTVLRFLSKLGEVPEVFVAPDGDIEASKTLLQQWLRELFVKNLISDSLMKSADVKVMGFMIPFIFKQTLLNVEYGIISDISSFVNGFEYFLQPFLSVGLINIVFWLEKYLLALKTTESFPKINGALFDILGAIIAPKSISSDAKAVHSVILKLKCVGLLKELKSFQVPSESNYGIYSSQTRQDPRLEALISKLELIAQSSALYDVDPRITSAANNNYSQKHISYNKVVLTSDVPINKIMTNQINSFWNLHSSTYYNFDYLLEMIDLVTPFKFVQDVFQTLKYKVSAYGVPGSATKPTSAALDQVLGYVFYFMVLRDIKCPEEKTLLLEYLDTGRFPSSISVAGITSDSTTLSGMPPVSMPYDVKSEQDAMEGVDEDFDMLFGESFSGLPDDVQKPADVKPDTSIKEDDSEKCSYISAARLTESFGVIFSKMKREKLEAYQAGSVSEEQYQCFMSLYDKYVQTLRHSVI
;
A
#
# COMPACT_ATOMS: atom_id res chain seq x y z
N MET A 1 -4.26 28.33 -17.71
CA MET A 1 -2.99 28.37 -16.96
C MET A 1 -2.01 27.90 -17.99
N VAL A 2 -0.91 28.62 -18.20
CA VAL A 2 0.24 27.95 -18.78
C VAL A 2 0.63 26.91 -17.73
N ARG A 3 0.31 25.64 -17.97
CA ARG A 3 0.72 24.55 -17.06
C ARG A 3 2.24 24.68 -16.89
N ALA A 4 2.75 24.44 -15.67
CA ALA A 4 4.14 24.07 -15.56
C ALA A 4 4.33 22.85 -16.47
N ARG A 5 5.10 23.02 -17.57
CA ARG A 5 5.35 21.93 -18.52
C ARG A 5 6.25 20.95 -17.81
N GLU A 6 5.70 19.88 -17.25
CA GLU A 6 6.52 18.81 -16.69
C GLU A 6 7.46 18.32 -17.79
N THR A 7 8.75 18.36 -17.53
CA THR A 7 9.82 18.07 -18.49
C THR A 7 10.24 16.59 -18.42
N VAL A 8 11.04 16.10 -19.37
CA VAL A 8 11.69 14.79 -19.22
C VAL A 8 12.67 14.83 -18.04
N TYR A 9 13.29 16.00 -17.81
CA TYR A 9 14.04 16.29 -16.59
C TYR A 9 13.20 16.10 -15.31
N ASP A 10 11.97 16.62 -15.25
CA ASP A 10 11.07 16.43 -14.10
C ASP A 10 10.65 14.96 -13.93
N LEU A 11 10.35 14.25 -15.02
CA LEU A 11 10.00 12.84 -15.00
C LEU A 11 11.16 11.98 -14.46
N ILE A 12 12.37 12.16 -14.99
CA ILE A 12 13.60 11.50 -14.52
C ILE A 12 13.85 11.82 -13.04
N THR A 13 13.66 13.07 -12.62
CA THR A 13 13.84 13.49 -11.21
C THR A 13 12.83 12.79 -10.30
N LYS A 14 11.53 12.81 -10.63
CA LYS A 14 10.47 12.14 -9.86
C LYS A 14 10.69 10.62 -9.80
N CYS A 15 11.04 9.99 -10.92
CA CYS A 15 11.25 8.54 -10.99
C CYS A 15 12.54 8.09 -10.30
N SER A 16 13.61 8.89 -10.29
CA SER A 16 14.87 8.55 -9.61
C SER A 16 14.75 8.67 -8.09
N VAL A 17 14.07 9.72 -7.59
CA VAL A 17 13.68 9.84 -6.16
C VAL A 17 12.83 8.65 -5.70
N ARG A 18 11.93 8.15 -6.56
CA ARG A 18 11.08 6.97 -6.30
C ARG A 18 11.75 5.62 -6.62
N ARG A 19 13.00 5.62 -7.11
CA ARG A 19 13.79 4.43 -7.52
C ARG A 19 13.02 3.44 -8.42
N VAL A 20 12.31 3.96 -9.42
CA VAL A 20 11.61 3.14 -10.41
C VAL A 20 12.65 2.26 -11.17
N PRO A 21 12.42 0.95 -11.38
CA PRO A 21 13.31 0.13 -12.20
C PRO A 21 13.43 0.68 -13.64
N PRO A 22 14.60 0.67 -14.29
CA PRO A 22 14.80 1.32 -15.60
C PRO A 22 13.79 0.93 -16.68
N LYS A 23 13.43 -0.36 -16.77
CA LYS A 23 12.38 -0.87 -17.67
C LYS A 23 10.97 -0.34 -17.36
N GLN A 24 10.66 -0.06 -16.09
CA GLN A 24 9.39 0.56 -15.70
C GLN A 24 9.43 2.08 -15.91
N PHE A 25 10.59 2.71 -15.75
CA PHE A 25 10.80 4.10 -16.13
C PHE A 25 10.60 4.30 -17.64
N LEU A 26 11.11 3.40 -18.48
CA LEU A 26 10.91 3.48 -19.93
C LEU A 26 9.42 3.44 -20.31
N ASN A 27 8.60 2.66 -19.61
CA ASN A 27 7.15 2.67 -19.81
C ASN A 27 6.53 4.03 -19.46
N PHE A 28 6.93 4.66 -18.35
CA PHE A 28 6.49 6.03 -18.00
C PHE A 28 7.01 7.09 -18.98
N TYR A 29 8.23 6.93 -19.52
CA TYR A 29 8.76 7.80 -20.56
C TYR A 29 7.95 7.67 -21.86
N ASN A 30 7.57 6.46 -22.26
CA ASN A 30 6.72 6.23 -23.44
C ASN A 30 5.30 6.77 -23.22
N GLU A 31 4.70 6.55 -22.05
CA GLU A 31 3.38 7.12 -21.70
C GLU A 31 3.41 8.66 -21.75
N PHE A 32 4.42 9.29 -21.15
CA PHE A 32 4.65 10.74 -21.21
C PHE A 32 4.94 11.26 -22.62
N PHE A 33 5.77 10.54 -23.40
CA PHE A 33 6.14 10.94 -24.75
C PHE A 33 4.91 10.91 -25.67
N ASN A 34 4.11 9.86 -25.59
CA ASN A 34 2.89 9.71 -26.37
C ASN A 34 1.84 10.76 -25.96
N GLU A 35 1.53 10.91 -24.65
CA GLU A 35 0.57 11.92 -24.15
C GLU A 35 0.94 13.35 -24.62
N ARG A 36 2.24 13.66 -24.66
CA ARG A 36 2.76 15.00 -24.96
C ARG A 36 2.99 15.27 -26.45
N TYR A 37 3.33 14.25 -27.24
CA TYR A 37 3.87 14.44 -28.59
C TYR A 37 3.12 13.70 -29.71
N ASP A 38 2.24 12.72 -29.45
CA ASP A 38 1.45 12.05 -30.51
C ASP A 38 0.66 13.07 -31.34
N SER A 39 0.00 14.02 -30.66
CA SER A 39 -0.73 15.13 -31.31
C SER A 39 0.15 16.07 -32.16
N VAL A 40 1.48 16.06 -32.01
CA VAL A 40 2.43 16.80 -32.85
C VAL A 40 3.00 15.93 -33.98
N LEU A 41 3.04 14.61 -33.77
CA LEU A 41 3.45 13.61 -34.76
C LEU A 41 2.36 13.38 -35.83
N GLU A 42 1.09 13.31 -35.43
CA GLU A 42 -0.04 13.09 -36.34
C GLU A 42 -0.37 14.32 -37.22
N ASN A 43 -0.12 15.53 -36.72
CA ASN A 43 -0.37 16.79 -37.45
C ASN A 43 0.76 17.19 -38.43
N GLY A 44 1.69 16.28 -38.74
CA GLY A 44 2.78 16.53 -39.70
C GLY A 44 2.32 16.46 -41.16
N ASP A 45 2.27 17.61 -41.85
CA ASP A 45 1.92 17.69 -43.29
C ASP A 45 2.80 16.75 -44.15
N PRO A 46 2.21 15.71 -44.81
CA PRO A 46 2.97 14.73 -45.59
C PRO A 46 3.74 15.30 -46.79
N ALA A 47 3.44 16.53 -47.23
CA ALA A 47 4.11 17.19 -48.35
C ALA A 47 5.33 18.04 -47.93
N GLY A 48 5.53 18.28 -46.63
CA GLY A 48 6.60 19.13 -46.09
C GLY A 48 7.88 18.37 -45.76
N GLY A 49 9.00 18.69 -46.42
CA GLY A 49 10.30 18.01 -46.24
C GLY A 49 11.00 18.16 -44.88
N ASN A 50 10.38 18.83 -43.90
CA ASN A 50 10.87 18.98 -42.52
C ASN A 50 9.81 18.47 -41.53
N ARG A 51 10.05 17.32 -40.88
CA ARG A 51 9.20 16.83 -39.80
C ARG A 51 9.30 17.76 -38.57
N PRO A 52 8.20 18.00 -37.82
CA PRO A 52 8.23 18.79 -36.58
C PRO A 52 8.89 18.07 -35.37
N THR A 53 9.58 16.95 -35.60
CA THR A 53 10.19 16.12 -34.55
C THR A 53 11.51 16.66 -34.01
N ALA A 54 12.29 17.36 -34.85
CA ALA A 54 13.60 17.90 -34.45
C ALA A 54 13.57 18.78 -33.17
N PRO A 55 12.67 19.76 -32.99
CA PRO A 55 12.62 20.55 -31.76
C PRO A 55 12.20 19.75 -30.53
N ILE A 56 11.39 18.69 -30.69
CA ILE A 56 11.00 17.79 -29.58
C ILE A 56 12.22 17.03 -29.08
N TYR A 57 12.96 16.40 -29.99
CA TYR A 57 14.17 15.66 -29.61
C TYR A 57 15.31 16.59 -29.15
N ASP A 58 15.31 17.87 -29.52
CA ASP A 58 16.25 18.86 -28.98
C ASP A 58 15.87 19.32 -27.55
N GLU A 59 14.57 19.48 -27.23
CA GLU A 59 14.09 19.69 -25.84
C GLU A 59 14.51 18.52 -24.95
N ILE A 60 14.27 17.28 -25.43
CA ILE A 60 14.64 16.04 -24.71
C ILE A 60 16.17 15.90 -24.58
N ALA A 61 16.95 16.18 -25.62
CA ALA A 61 18.40 16.11 -25.55
C ALA A 61 18.97 17.11 -24.53
N HIS A 62 18.43 18.33 -24.43
CA HIS A 62 18.83 19.30 -23.40
C HIS A 62 18.48 18.80 -21.99
N ASP A 63 17.28 18.26 -21.77
CA ASP A 63 16.87 17.67 -20.50
C ASP A 63 17.81 16.53 -20.04
N LEU A 64 18.19 15.63 -20.96
CA LEU A 64 19.07 14.50 -20.67
C LEU A 64 20.50 14.95 -20.29
N ILE A 65 21.07 15.93 -21.01
CA ILE A 65 22.38 16.51 -20.68
C ILE A 65 22.33 17.24 -19.33
N ARG A 66 21.25 18.00 -19.09
CA ARG A 66 21.05 18.73 -17.84
C ARG A 66 20.96 17.79 -16.64
N ILE A 67 20.14 16.73 -16.70
CA ILE A 67 19.96 15.83 -15.56
C ILE A 67 21.18 14.95 -15.28
N LEU A 68 22.04 14.70 -16.27
CA LEU A 68 23.37 14.09 -16.05
C LEU A 68 24.33 15.01 -15.30
N ASN A 69 24.20 16.34 -15.43
CA ASN A 69 24.96 17.31 -14.64
C ASN A 69 24.36 17.56 -13.25
N ASP A 70 23.02 17.71 -13.16
CA ASP A 70 22.32 18.06 -11.91
C ASP A 70 22.20 16.85 -10.92
N SER A 71 22.24 15.60 -11.41
CA SER A 71 22.05 14.39 -10.58
C SER A 71 23.33 13.84 -9.94
N ARG A 72 23.14 13.10 -8.83
CA ARG A 72 24.17 12.26 -8.17
C ARG A 72 23.78 10.77 -8.08
N VAL A 73 22.73 10.35 -8.79
CA VAL A 73 22.15 9.01 -8.67
C VAL A 73 22.42 8.21 -9.95
N ASN A 74 23.20 7.12 -9.85
CA ASN A 74 23.57 6.25 -10.98
C ASN A 74 22.37 5.75 -11.81
N LEU A 75 21.21 5.58 -11.18
CA LEU A 75 19.95 5.19 -11.83
C LEU A 75 19.51 6.18 -12.94
N VAL A 76 19.93 7.46 -12.88
CA VAL A 76 19.71 8.42 -13.98
C VAL A 76 20.48 8.03 -15.23
N ALA A 77 21.69 7.49 -15.11
CA ALA A 77 22.44 6.99 -16.26
C ALA A 77 21.80 5.73 -16.87
N ASP A 78 21.20 4.86 -16.05
CA ASP A 78 20.35 3.76 -16.55
C ASP A 78 19.11 4.28 -17.30
N TYR A 79 18.44 5.32 -16.79
CA TYR A 79 17.27 5.93 -17.46
C TYR A 79 17.64 6.56 -18.82
N VAL A 80 18.77 7.29 -18.89
CA VAL A 80 19.28 7.86 -20.14
C VAL A 80 19.64 6.74 -21.13
N LEU A 81 20.21 5.63 -20.66
CA LEU A 81 20.50 4.46 -21.49
C LEU A 81 19.22 3.83 -22.09
N GLU A 82 18.18 3.65 -21.29
CA GLU A 82 16.88 3.12 -21.75
C GLU A 82 16.26 4.04 -22.82
N ILE A 83 16.31 5.37 -22.65
CA ILE A 83 15.80 6.33 -23.64
C ILE A 83 16.62 6.33 -24.94
N VAL A 84 17.95 6.31 -24.85
CA VAL A 84 18.82 6.59 -26.00
C VAL A 84 19.19 5.33 -26.80
N LEU A 85 19.38 4.18 -26.14
CA LEU A 85 19.83 2.94 -26.80
C LEU A 85 18.83 1.78 -26.77
N VAL A 86 17.92 1.71 -25.80
CA VAL A 86 16.88 0.66 -25.77
C VAL A 86 15.66 1.09 -26.58
N ASN A 87 15.17 2.32 -26.35
CA ASN A 87 14.12 2.97 -27.13
C ASN A 87 14.69 3.73 -28.34
N PHE A 88 15.57 3.05 -29.08
CA PHE A 88 16.52 3.68 -30.00
C PHE A 88 15.85 4.58 -31.05
N ASN A 89 16.27 5.84 -31.08
CA ASN A 89 15.81 6.84 -32.02
C ASN A 89 16.98 7.63 -32.61
N VAL A 90 17.17 7.54 -33.93
CA VAL A 90 18.32 8.12 -34.63
C VAL A 90 18.33 9.66 -34.57
N ASP A 91 17.17 10.31 -34.60
CA ASP A 91 17.09 11.77 -34.55
C ASP A 91 17.43 12.30 -33.15
N LEU A 92 16.99 11.62 -32.08
CA LEU A 92 17.40 11.91 -30.71
C LEU A 92 18.88 11.63 -30.47
N LEU A 93 19.40 10.49 -30.95
CA LEU A 93 20.82 10.12 -30.86
C LEU A 93 21.72 11.21 -31.45
N ARG A 94 21.34 11.76 -32.61
CA ARG A 94 22.03 12.84 -33.31
C ARG A 94 22.06 14.18 -32.59
N LEU A 95 21.05 14.47 -31.76
CA LEU A 95 20.95 15.70 -30.99
C LEU A 95 21.57 15.57 -29.59
N PHE A 96 21.57 14.36 -29.03
CA PHE A 96 22.12 14.05 -27.72
C PHE A 96 23.64 13.81 -27.74
N LEU A 97 24.14 12.89 -28.58
CA LEU A 97 25.56 12.48 -28.52
C LEU A 97 26.55 13.64 -28.74
N PRO A 98 26.36 14.59 -29.68
CA PRO A 98 27.30 15.70 -29.85
C PRO A 98 27.40 16.62 -28.63
N LYS A 99 26.34 16.70 -27.80
CA LYS A 99 26.31 17.50 -26.56
C LYS A 99 26.86 16.76 -25.35
N LEU A 100 27.20 15.47 -25.47
CA LEU A 100 27.61 14.65 -24.32
C LEU A 100 28.95 15.07 -23.71
N HIS A 101 29.75 15.88 -24.41
CA HIS A 101 30.95 16.53 -23.89
C HIS A 101 30.67 17.73 -22.96
N ASP A 102 29.44 18.25 -22.94
CA ASP A 102 28.99 19.29 -21.99
C ASP A 102 28.64 18.71 -20.60
N VAL A 103 28.73 17.38 -20.41
CA VAL A 103 28.52 16.73 -19.12
C VAL A 103 29.82 16.72 -18.31
N HIS A 104 29.82 17.43 -17.18
CA HIS A 104 30.96 17.56 -16.28
C HIS A 104 30.99 16.48 -15.18
N ASN A 105 29.91 15.68 -15.06
CA ASN A 105 29.81 14.59 -14.09
C ASN A 105 30.45 13.30 -14.62
N GLU A 106 31.78 13.20 -14.51
CA GLU A 106 32.55 12.04 -14.99
C GLU A 106 32.07 10.71 -14.40
N MET A 107 31.59 10.68 -13.15
CA MET A 107 31.10 9.46 -12.50
C MET A 107 29.83 8.91 -13.18
N LEU A 108 28.87 9.78 -13.52
CA LEU A 108 27.70 9.35 -14.28
C LEU A 108 28.03 8.99 -15.73
N LEU A 109 29.01 9.64 -16.36
CA LEU A 109 29.51 9.24 -17.69
C LEU A 109 30.18 7.85 -17.65
N VAL A 110 31.04 7.59 -16.67
CA VAL A 110 31.66 6.27 -16.43
C VAL A 110 30.59 5.19 -16.25
N HIS A 111 29.51 5.48 -15.50
CA HIS A 111 28.40 4.55 -15.34
C HIS A 111 27.64 4.33 -16.66
N LEU A 112 27.23 5.41 -17.33
CA LEU A 112 26.49 5.41 -18.59
C LEU A 112 27.22 4.60 -19.67
N PHE A 113 28.48 4.91 -19.95
CA PHE A 113 29.26 4.21 -20.98
C PHE A 113 29.61 2.77 -20.60
N SER A 114 29.77 2.45 -19.30
CA SER A 114 29.97 1.07 -18.85
C SER A 114 28.72 0.21 -19.11
N ARG A 115 27.54 0.73 -18.75
CA ARG A 115 26.23 0.08 -18.98
C ARG A 115 25.89 0.00 -20.48
N ALA A 116 26.20 1.04 -21.25
CA ALA A 116 26.08 1.04 -22.72
C ALA A 116 27.01 0.01 -23.37
N THR A 117 28.25 -0.14 -22.89
CA THR A 117 29.18 -1.18 -23.38
C THR A 117 28.61 -2.58 -23.13
N ALA A 118 28.04 -2.82 -21.95
CA ALA A 118 27.41 -4.10 -21.62
C ALA A 118 26.18 -4.37 -22.50
N PHE A 119 25.31 -3.37 -22.72
CA PHE A 119 24.16 -3.47 -23.63
C PHE A 119 24.56 -3.84 -25.06
N ILE A 120 25.50 -3.10 -25.66
CA ILE A 120 26.00 -3.35 -27.02
C ILE A 120 26.67 -4.73 -27.12
N SER A 121 27.34 -5.19 -26.06
CA SER A 121 28.01 -6.51 -26.04
C SER A 121 27.04 -7.69 -25.88
N GLY A 122 25.78 -7.45 -25.47
CA GLY A 122 24.72 -8.46 -25.30
C GLY A 122 23.54 -8.26 -26.26
N LEU A 123 23.76 -7.60 -27.40
CA LEU A 123 22.70 -7.20 -28.32
C LEU A 123 22.31 -8.31 -29.31
N ASP A 124 21.45 -9.24 -28.87
CA ASP A 124 20.94 -10.33 -29.72
C ASP A 124 19.97 -9.88 -30.83
N ASN A 125 19.37 -8.68 -30.70
CA ASN A 125 18.41 -8.15 -31.67
C ASN A 125 19.11 -7.62 -32.93
N LYS A 126 19.16 -8.45 -33.98
CA LYS A 126 19.77 -8.12 -35.27
C LYS A 126 19.29 -6.80 -35.90
N LEU A 127 17.99 -6.50 -35.83
CA LEU A 127 17.41 -5.31 -36.48
C LEU A 127 17.85 -4.03 -35.76
N LEU A 128 17.92 -4.08 -34.42
CA LEU A 128 18.47 -2.98 -33.63
C LEU A 128 20.00 -2.87 -33.78
N ALA A 129 20.71 -3.99 -33.90
CA ALA A 129 22.15 -4.01 -34.18
C ALA A 129 22.50 -3.40 -35.56
N GLU A 130 21.67 -3.64 -36.59
CA GLU A 130 21.78 -3.05 -37.92
C GLU A 130 21.51 -1.53 -37.87
N GLN A 131 20.41 -1.11 -37.23
CA GLN A 131 20.06 0.31 -37.05
C GLN A 131 21.11 1.10 -36.26
N ILE A 132 21.67 0.54 -35.18
CA ILE A 132 22.79 1.16 -34.47
C ILE A 132 24.03 1.15 -35.38
N GLY A 133 24.31 0.04 -36.07
CA GLY A 133 25.40 -0.16 -37.03
C GLY A 133 25.54 0.97 -38.05
N ASP A 134 24.44 1.39 -38.68
CA ASP A 134 24.40 2.49 -39.65
C ASP A 134 24.81 3.85 -39.04
N THR A 135 24.58 4.08 -37.74
CA THR A 135 24.93 5.33 -37.05
C THR A 135 26.37 5.35 -36.50
N VAL A 136 27.05 4.19 -36.43
CA VAL A 136 28.36 4.05 -35.76
C VAL A 136 29.40 4.99 -36.33
N TYR A 137 29.51 5.07 -37.66
CA TYR A 137 30.55 5.84 -38.34
C TYR A 137 30.20 7.32 -38.55
N THR A 138 28.92 7.65 -38.63
CA THR A 138 28.40 9.00 -38.91
C THR A 138 28.20 9.82 -37.65
N ASP A 139 27.66 9.20 -36.59
CA ASP A 139 27.09 9.91 -35.45
C ASP A 139 27.81 9.51 -34.14
N VAL A 140 27.97 8.21 -33.86
CA VAL A 140 28.55 7.73 -32.58
C VAL A 140 30.08 7.95 -32.49
N THR A 141 30.83 7.49 -33.49
CA THR A 141 32.31 7.56 -33.46
C THR A 141 32.82 9.01 -33.41
N PRO A 142 32.27 9.98 -34.19
CA PRO A 142 32.71 11.38 -34.10
C PRO A 142 32.41 12.03 -32.75
N ALA A 143 31.28 11.72 -32.11
CA ALA A 143 30.88 12.29 -30.82
C ALA A 143 31.72 11.76 -29.65
N VAL A 144 32.02 10.45 -29.59
CA VAL A 144 32.94 9.93 -28.55
C VAL A 144 34.36 10.48 -28.74
N LEU A 145 34.75 10.79 -29.98
CA LEU A 145 36.04 11.40 -30.31
C LEU A 145 36.04 12.95 -30.28
N SER A 146 34.99 13.60 -29.74
CA SER A 146 34.99 15.05 -29.47
C SER A 146 35.25 15.43 -28.01
N PHE A 147 35.39 14.45 -27.11
CA PHE A 147 35.87 14.67 -25.74
C PHE A 147 37.34 15.12 -25.75
N ASP A 148 37.73 15.98 -24.80
CA ASP A 148 39.15 16.31 -24.58
C ASP A 148 39.88 15.12 -23.94
N MET A 149 40.49 14.32 -24.79
CA MET A 149 41.28 13.15 -24.42
C MET A 149 42.51 13.50 -23.55
N GLN A 150 42.89 14.77 -23.40
CA GLN A 150 43.96 15.19 -22.48
C GLN A 150 43.43 15.60 -21.09
N GLY A 151 42.19 16.10 -21.00
CA GLY A 151 41.57 16.57 -19.76
C GLY A 151 40.89 15.49 -18.91
N ILE A 152 40.28 14.48 -19.54
CA ILE A 152 39.47 13.46 -18.84
C ILE A 152 40.28 12.51 -17.94
N ASP A 153 39.63 11.95 -16.91
CA ASP A 153 40.20 10.90 -16.06
C ASP A 153 40.53 9.58 -16.81
N ASP A 154 41.50 8.82 -16.29
CA ASP A 154 41.94 7.54 -16.82
C ASP A 154 40.82 6.46 -16.80
N GLN A 155 39.94 6.45 -15.80
CA GLN A 155 38.81 5.51 -15.73
C GLN A 155 37.77 5.81 -16.80
N LEU A 156 37.45 7.08 -17.04
CA LEU A 156 36.56 7.50 -18.13
C LEU A 156 37.18 7.13 -19.49
N LEU A 157 38.46 7.43 -19.71
CA LEU A 157 39.19 7.09 -20.93
C LEU A 157 39.17 5.57 -21.24
N ILE A 158 39.39 4.72 -20.23
CA ILE A 158 39.28 3.25 -20.37
C ILE A 158 37.86 2.84 -20.80
N VAL A 159 36.81 3.43 -20.21
CA VAL A 159 35.42 3.05 -20.50
C VAL A 159 34.97 3.57 -21.88
N LEU A 160 35.37 4.78 -22.30
CA LEU A 160 35.15 5.27 -23.66
C LEU A 160 35.82 4.38 -24.71
N ALA A 161 37.05 3.92 -24.46
CA ALA A 161 37.76 2.99 -25.33
C ALA A 161 37.08 1.61 -25.42
N LYS A 162 36.53 1.10 -24.30
CA LYS A 162 35.73 -0.14 -24.29
C LYS A 162 34.42 0.01 -25.06
N PHE A 163 33.74 1.14 -24.92
CA PHE A 163 32.50 1.43 -25.64
C PHE A 163 32.74 1.49 -27.15
N LEU A 164 33.74 2.25 -27.62
CA LEU A 164 34.13 2.29 -29.03
C LEU A 164 34.53 0.90 -29.56
N HIS A 165 35.27 0.11 -28.77
CA HIS A 165 35.67 -1.25 -29.15
C HIS A 165 34.47 -2.20 -29.34
N ALA A 166 33.41 -2.05 -28.54
CA ALA A 166 32.17 -2.81 -28.71
C ALA A 166 31.36 -2.33 -29.92
N VAL A 167 31.17 -1.01 -30.06
CA VAL A 167 30.31 -0.40 -31.09
C VAL A 167 30.89 -0.57 -32.50
N LEU A 168 32.22 -0.47 -32.68
CA LEU A 168 32.89 -0.66 -33.99
C LEU A 168 32.80 -2.09 -34.54
N ARG A 169 32.26 -3.04 -33.77
CA ARG A 169 32.05 -4.44 -34.18
C ARG A 169 30.65 -4.71 -34.76
N LEU A 170 29.70 -3.79 -34.57
CA LEU A 170 28.34 -3.92 -35.13
C LEU A 170 28.30 -3.81 -36.67
N PRO A 171 28.85 -2.75 -37.31
CA PRO A 171 28.79 -2.65 -38.77
C PRO A 171 29.78 -3.62 -39.44
N GLU A 172 29.33 -4.46 -40.37
CA GLU A 172 30.22 -5.39 -41.06
C GLU A 172 31.25 -4.67 -41.96
N GLY A 173 30.82 -3.59 -42.65
CA GLY A 173 31.64 -2.83 -43.61
C GLY A 173 32.75 -1.95 -43.01
N GLN A 174 33.61 -1.41 -43.90
CA GLN A 174 34.65 -0.41 -43.61
C GLN A 174 34.25 0.98 -44.15
N GLN A 175 34.53 2.06 -43.42
CA GLN A 175 34.25 3.43 -43.89
C GLN A 175 35.49 4.34 -43.84
N LYS A 176 35.60 5.28 -44.78
CA LYS A 176 36.65 6.31 -44.78
C LYS A 176 36.22 7.49 -43.90
N MET A 177 36.90 7.71 -42.78
CA MET A 177 36.63 8.83 -41.88
C MET A 177 37.02 10.17 -42.54
N GLY A 178 36.08 11.12 -42.61
CA GLY A 178 36.20 12.34 -43.42
C GLY A 178 36.92 13.54 -42.76
N SER A 179 36.91 13.63 -41.44
CA SER A 179 37.42 14.78 -40.67
C SER A 179 38.91 14.64 -40.29
N VAL A 180 39.64 15.76 -40.30
CA VAL A 180 41.04 15.84 -39.82
C VAL A 180 41.14 15.88 -38.29
N PRO A 181 40.34 16.67 -37.54
CA PRO A 181 40.44 16.74 -36.08
C PRO A 181 40.19 15.40 -35.38
N THR A 182 39.18 14.65 -35.83
CA THR A 182 38.80 13.34 -35.26
C THR A 182 39.94 12.32 -35.34
N LYS A 183 40.82 12.42 -36.34
CA LYS A 183 42.03 11.57 -36.47
C LYS A 183 43.12 11.96 -35.48
N GLN A 184 43.24 13.24 -35.16
CA GLN A 184 44.15 13.73 -34.12
C GLN A 184 43.67 13.29 -32.74
N MET A 185 42.37 13.40 -32.45
CA MET A 185 41.78 12.92 -31.19
C MET A 185 41.88 11.40 -31.04
N ALA A 186 41.64 10.62 -32.10
CA ALA A 186 41.88 9.18 -32.10
C ALA A 186 43.34 8.82 -31.80
N ALA A 187 44.31 9.54 -32.38
CA ALA A 187 45.73 9.36 -32.07
C ALA A 187 46.06 9.73 -30.61
N THR A 188 45.47 10.79 -30.05
CA THR A 188 45.63 11.19 -28.63
C THR A 188 45.04 10.14 -27.68
N LEU A 189 43.84 9.63 -27.97
CA LEU A 189 43.22 8.52 -27.23
C LEU A 189 44.13 7.28 -27.23
N LEU A 190 44.61 6.87 -28.40
CA LEU A 190 45.53 5.73 -28.52
C LEU A 190 46.85 5.97 -27.75
N GLN A 191 47.39 7.19 -27.76
CA GLN A 191 48.60 7.54 -27.04
C GLN A 191 48.43 7.36 -25.52
N ARG A 192 47.40 7.95 -24.90
CA ARG A 192 47.12 7.75 -23.45
C ARG A 192 46.77 6.30 -23.12
N LEU A 193 45.93 5.66 -23.94
CA LEU A 193 45.54 4.27 -23.74
C LEU A 193 46.76 3.33 -23.76
N SER A 194 47.79 3.62 -24.58
CA SER A 194 49.03 2.83 -24.63
C SER A 194 49.83 2.82 -23.32
N SER A 195 49.72 3.90 -22.52
CA SER A 195 50.31 4.01 -21.18
C SER A 195 49.42 3.47 -20.06
N ILE A 196 48.09 3.54 -20.21
CA ILE A 196 47.12 3.17 -19.16
C ILE A 196 46.75 1.68 -19.23
N ASP A 197 46.26 1.19 -20.37
CA ASP A 197 45.92 -0.22 -20.59
C ASP A 197 46.51 -0.73 -21.91
N ARG A 198 47.72 -1.28 -21.79
CA ARG A 198 48.49 -1.86 -22.90
C ARG A 198 47.83 -3.10 -23.52
N LEU A 199 46.83 -3.72 -22.88
CA LEU A 199 46.13 -4.90 -23.40
C LEU A 199 44.87 -4.49 -24.17
N LEU A 200 44.09 -3.54 -23.64
CA LEU A 200 42.99 -2.90 -24.37
C LEU A 200 43.51 -2.14 -25.60
N TYR A 201 44.61 -1.39 -25.47
CA TYR A 201 45.31 -0.75 -26.59
C TYR A 201 45.57 -1.74 -27.76
N LYS A 202 46.16 -2.90 -27.46
CA LYS A 202 46.47 -3.93 -28.49
C LYS A 202 45.24 -4.50 -29.20
N ARG A 203 44.09 -4.56 -28.51
CA ARG A 203 42.82 -5.03 -29.09
C ARG A 203 42.13 -3.93 -29.89
N PHE A 204 42.14 -2.71 -29.37
CA PHE A 204 41.44 -1.57 -29.95
C PHE A 204 42.11 -1.03 -31.22
N VAL A 205 43.45 -0.95 -31.26
CA VAL A 205 44.20 -0.50 -32.46
C VAL A 205 43.85 -1.35 -33.70
N ALA A 206 43.79 -2.68 -33.54
CA ALA A 206 43.52 -3.58 -34.66
C ALA A 206 42.11 -3.38 -35.25
N ASP A 207 41.10 -3.19 -34.40
CA ASP A 207 39.73 -2.93 -34.83
C ASP A 207 39.60 -1.51 -35.41
N LEU A 208 40.30 -0.51 -34.84
CA LEU A 208 40.30 0.87 -35.31
C LEU A 208 40.92 0.99 -36.71
N ASP A 209 42.17 0.54 -36.90
CA ASP A 209 42.84 0.56 -38.21
C ASP A 209 42.13 -0.32 -39.24
N GLY A 210 41.54 -1.43 -38.79
CA GLY A 210 40.82 -2.40 -39.62
C GLY A 210 39.45 -1.93 -40.11
N LYS A 211 38.76 -1.04 -39.38
CA LYS A 211 37.42 -0.51 -39.73
C LYS A 211 37.47 0.91 -40.30
N LEU A 212 38.39 1.75 -39.81
CA LEU A 212 38.47 3.20 -40.10
C LEU A 212 39.79 3.55 -40.82
N ARG A 213 39.85 3.30 -42.15
CA ARG A 213 41.11 3.40 -42.94
C ARG A 213 41.84 4.76 -42.80
N LEU A 214 42.95 4.78 -42.07
CA LEU A 214 43.93 5.87 -42.02
C LEU A 214 44.92 5.78 -43.21
N SER A 215 44.48 6.16 -44.41
CA SER A 215 45.24 5.88 -45.64
C SER A 215 46.48 6.77 -45.87
N GLY A 216 47.65 6.14 -45.93
CA GLY A 216 48.82 6.58 -46.70
C GLY A 216 49.40 5.39 -47.47
N ALA A 217 50.13 5.66 -48.56
CA ALA A 217 50.65 4.69 -49.57
C ALA A 217 49.59 4.15 -50.59
N PRO A 218 50.01 3.65 -51.78
CA PRO A 218 49.22 3.73 -53.02
C PRO A 218 48.54 2.41 -53.49
N ALA A 219 48.22 2.30 -54.80
CA ALA A 219 47.04 1.63 -55.35
C ALA A 219 47.29 0.39 -56.26
N ASP A 220 46.31 0.10 -57.14
CA ASP A 220 46.21 -0.91 -58.22
C ASP A 220 45.76 -2.35 -57.84
N MET A 221 44.92 -3.09 -58.61
CA MET A 221 44.34 -2.89 -59.96
C MET A 221 42.83 -3.30 -60.10
N SER A 222 42.14 -2.76 -61.13
CA SER A 222 41.14 -3.36 -62.10
C SER A 222 40.07 -4.43 -61.69
N PHE A 223 38.90 -4.61 -62.32
CA PHE A 223 37.96 -3.85 -63.22
C PHE A 223 36.57 -4.62 -63.23
N PRO A 224 35.66 -4.65 -64.25
CA PRO A 224 34.34 -4.00 -64.23
C PRO A 224 33.07 -4.92 -64.25
N LEU A 225 31.87 -4.29 -64.14
CA LEU A 225 30.51 -4.87 -64.31
C LEU A 225 30.11 -5.05 -65.81
N PRO A 226 29.13 -5.92 -66.18
CA PRO A 226 27.74 -5.46 -66.50
C PRO A 226 26.62 -6.56 -66.23
N PRO A 227 25.42 -6.66 -66.89
CA PRO A 227 24.16 -6.10 -66.34
C PRO A 227 22.83 -6.93 -66.47
N SER A 228 21.73 -6.36 -65.94
CA SER A 228 20.34 -6.33 -66.50
C SER A 228 19.20 -7.29 -66.03
N ASN A 229 17.98 -6.71 -66.07
CA ASN A 229 16.61 -7.28 -66.19
C ASN A 229 15.72 -7.59 -64.94
N MET A 230 14.47 -7.10 -65.03
CA MET A 230 13.26 -7.37 -64.20
C MET A 230 12.25 -8.25 -65.01
N PRO A 231 10.99 -8.53 -64.61
CA PRO A 231 10.25 -8.29 -63.35
C PRO A 231 9.47 -9.51 -62.79
N SER A 232 8.72 -9.32 -61.68
CA SER A 232 7.63 -10.22 -61.23
C SER A 232 6.24 -9.58 -61.42
N PRO A 233 5.17 -10.36 -61.63
CA PRO A 233 3.81 -9.86 -61.88
C PRO A 233 2.93 -9.66 -60.62
N SER A 234 1.79 -8.99 -60.79
CA SER A 234 0.80 -8.60 -59.76
C SER A 234 -0.60 -9.23 -60.00
N VAL A 235 -1.68 -8.60 -59.49
CA VAL A 235 -3.13 -8.89 -59.68
C VAL A 235 -3.70 -9.88 -58.64
N THR A 236 -4.81 -9.64 -57.91
CA THR A 236 -6.13 -9.01 -58.24
C THR A 236 -6.64 -7.88 -57.32
N SER A 237 -7.77 -7.27 -57.70
CA SER A 237 -8.68 -6.33 -56.98
C SER A 237 -10.04 -6.30 -57.76
N PRO A 238 -11.09 -5.47 -57.50
CA PRO A 238 -11.68 -4.87 -56.27
C PRO A 238 -13.26 -4.91 -56.23
N LYS A 239 -13.90 -4.12 -55.33
CA LYS A 239 -15.21 -3.36 -55.45
C LYS A 239 -16.63 -3.92 -55.07
N PHE A 240 -17.33 -3.07 -54.27
CA PHE A 240 -18.75 -2.56 -54.34
C PHE A 240 -20.00 -3.16 -53.60
N GLU A 241 -20.59 -2.30 -52.74
CA GLU A 241 -22.01 -1.83 -52.56
C GLU A 241 -23.26 -2.72 -52.21
N THR A 242 -23.85 -2.44 -51.01
CA THR A 242 -25.31 -2.30 -50.64
C THR A 242 -26.31 -3.46 -50.86
N SER A 243 -27.43 -3.66 -50.12
CA SER A 243 -28.40 -2.73 -49.49
C SER A 243 -29.45 -3.39 -48.53
N SER A 244 -29.82 -2.73 -47.42
CA SER A 244 -31.06 -2.88 -46.58
C SER A 244 -31.43 -4.29 -46.03
N VAL A 245 -32.47 -4.60 -45.22
CA VAL A 245 -33.71 -3.99 -44.62
C VAL A 245 -33.90 -4.64 -43.21
N GLY A 246 -34.55 -4.14 -42.13
CA GLY A 246 -35.26 -2.88 -41.81
C GLY A 246 -36.64 -3.12 -41.11
N ALA A 247 -36.80 -2.88 -39.78
CA ALA A 247 -38.05 -3.10 -39.02
C ALA A 247 -38.25 -2.14 -37.81
N MET A 248 -39.52 -1.92 -37.37
CA MET A 248 -39.91 -1.00 -36.27
C MET A 248 -40.56 -1.75 -35.08
N LYS A 249 -40.55 -1.15 -33.87
CA LYS A 249 -41.55 -1.38 -32.80
C LYS A 249 -41.63 -0.21 -31.81
N GLN A 250 -42.67 -0.17 -30.96
CA GLN A 250 -43.05 0.96 -30.09
C GLN A 250 -42.84 0.65 -28.58
N PRO A 251 -42.67 1.67 -27.71
CA PRO A 251 -42.42 1.51 -26.27
C PRO A 251 -43.68 1.54 -25.38
N THR A 252 -43.54 1.17 -24.10
CA THR A 252 -44.62 1.16 -23.08
C THR A 252 -44.17 1.65 -21.70
N SER A 253 -44.90 2.64 -21.15
CA SER A 253 -45.05 3.01 -19.71
C SER A 253 -43.81 3.11 -18.78
N MET A 254 -43.47 4.33 -18.36
CA MET A 254 -42.26 4.66 -17.56
C MET A 254 -42.38 4.63 -16.01
N SER A 255 -43.50 4.21 -15.41
CA SER A 255 -43.76 4.50 -13.98
C SER A 255 -42.97 3.66 -12.95
N ASN A 256 -42.30 2.60 -13.36
CA ASN A 256 -41.76 1.59 -12.43
C ASN A 256 -40.23 1.64 -12.26
N GLU A 257 -39.50 2.20 -13.23
CA GLU A 257 -38.02 2.16 -13.28
C GLU A 257 -37.37 2.90 -12.10
N ALA A 258 -37.87 4.09 -11.76
CA ALA A 258 -37.30 4.92 -10.69
C ALA A 258 -37.24 4.18 -9.33
N LYS A 259 -38.37 3.60 -8.90
CA LYS A 259 -38.46 2.85 -7.63
C LYS A 259 -37.50 1.67 -7.55
N TYR A 260 -37.20 1.04 -8.68
CA TYR A 260 -36.29 -0.09 -8.77
C TYR A 260 -34.82 0.37 -8.67
N GLN A 261 -34.48 1.56 -9.19
CA GLN A 261 -33.17 2.19 -8.98
C GLN A 261 -32.95 2.66 -7.54
N ASP A 262 -33.98 3.22 -6.88
CA ASP A 262 -33.88 3.67 -5.48
C ASP A 262 -33.57 2.51 -4.50
N ILE A 263 -34.06 1.30 -4.82
CA ILE A 263 -33.78 0.05 -4.09
C ILE A 263 -32.33 -0.42 -4.34
N LYS A 264 -31.80 -0.30 -5.57
CA LYS A 264 -30.39 -0.60 -5.87
C LYS A 264 -29.45 0.33 -5.12
N LEU A 265 -29.76 1.63 -5.08
CA LEU A 265 -29.00 2.61 -4.30
C LEU A 265 -29.09 2.34 -2.78
N ALA A 266 -30.25 1.93 -2.27
CA ALA A 266 -30.41 1.55 -0.86
C ALA A 266 -29.54 0.35 -0.47
N ARG A 267 -29.54 -0.71 -1.28
CA ARG A 267 -28.65 -1.88 -1.11
C ARG A 267 -27.18 -1.45 -1.18
N TYR A 268 -26.80 -0.62 -2.15
CA TYR A 268 -25.43 -0.12 -2.27
C TYR A 268 -24.97 0.66 -1.02
N TYR A 269 -25.78 1.61 -0.51
CA TYR A 269 -25.45 2.34 0.71
C TYR A 269 -25.35 1.42 1.93
N LYS A 270 -26.22 0.40 2.04
CA LYS A 270 -26.13 -0.63 3.09
C LYS A 270 -24.84 -1.44 3.00
N ASN A 271 -24.47 -1.94 1.81
CA ASN A 271 -23.21 -2.68 1.60
C ASN A 271 -21.99 -1.84 1.99
N LEU A 272 -21.97 -0.56 1.58
CA LEU A 272 -20.85 0.34 1.83
C LEU A 272 -20.74 0.77 3.30
N TRP A 273 -21.87 1.07 3.95
CA TRP A 273 -21.93 1.36 5.38
C TRP A 273 -21.53 0.14 6.22
N LEU A 274 -22.00 -1.05 5.86
CA LEU A 274 -21.65 -2.28 6.57
C LEU A 274 -20.14 -2.58 6.46
N ASN A 275 -19.54 -2.40 5.27
CA ASN A 275 -18.10 -2.46 5.10
C ASN A 275 -17.36 -1.39 5.94
N ASN A 276 -17.85 -0.14 6.00
CA ASN A 276 -17.30 0.92 6.85
C ASN A 276 -17.30 0.53 8.34
N LYS A 277 -18.41 -0.03 8.85
CA LYS A 277 -18.53 -0.44 10.27
C LYS A 277 -17.69 -1.66 10.61
N ILE A 278 -17.57 -2.63 9.71
CA ILE A 278 -16.68 -3.79 9.89
C ILE A 278 -15.21 -3.35 9.81
N HIS A 279 -14.84 -2.52 8.83
CA HIS A 279 -13.49 -1.99 8.66
C HIS A 279 -13.02 -1.20 9.90
N TYR A 280 -13.86 -0.33 10.48
CA TYR A 280 -13.54 0.41 11.71
C TYR A 280 -13.96 -0.29 13.03
N CYS A 281 -14.40 -1.55 12.98
CA CYS A 281 -14.82 -2.34 14.15
C CYS A 281 -15.86 -1.63 15.06
N THR A 282 -16.83 -0.93 14.46
CA THR A 282 -17.91 -0.19 15.16
C THR A 282 -19.25 -0.92 15.16
N VAL A 283 -19.26 -2.20 14.79
CA VAL A 283 -20.43 -3.11 14.79
C VAL A 283 -20.97 -3.48 16.17
N SER A 284 -20.42 -2.91 17.25
CA SER A 284 -20.85 -3.07 18.64
C SER A 284 -21.71 -1.90 19.18
N ASP A 285 -22.05 -0.93 18.32
CA ASP A 285 -22.98 0.17 18.63
C ASP A 285 -24.37 -0.39 19.02
N PRO A 286 -24.94 -0.05 20.20
CA PRO A 286 -26.29 -0.47 20.57
C PRO A 286 -27.39 -0.08 19.57
N LEU A 287 -27.18 1.01 18.81
CA LEU A 287 -28.11 1.51 17.79
C LEU A 287 -27.81 0.96 16.38
N PHE A 288 -26.88 0.01 16.24
CA PHE A 288 -26.40 -0.51 14.95
C PHE A 288 -27.54 -0.94 14.01
N LEU A 289 -28.52 -1.70 14.52
CA LEU A 289 -29.65 -2.21 13.70
C LEU A 289 -30.63 -1.10 13.29
N GLU A 290 -30.78 -0.06 14.10
CA GLU A 290 -31.65 1.07 13.81
C GLU A 290 -31.02 2.00 12.77
N LYS A 291 -29.73 2.33 12.95
CA LYS A 291 -28.90 3.01 11.96
C LYS A 291 -28.88 2.28 10.62
N TYR A 292 -28.67 0.97 10.64
CA TYR A 292 -28.64 0.14 9.43
C TYR A 292 -29.94 0.22 8.61
N ASP A 293 -31.10 0.22 9.28
CA ASP A 293 -32.39 0.27 8.59
C ASP A 293 -32.73 1.67 8.07
N SER A 294 -32.35 2.75 8.79
CA SER A 294 -32.59 4.14 8.36
C SER A 294 -31.82 4.55 7.09
N ILE A 295 -30.81 3.77 6.66
CA ILE A 295 -30.13 3.96 5.38
C ILE A 295 -31.10 3.95 4.18
N VAL A 296 -32.22 3.21 4.28
CA VAL A 296 -33.25 3.14 3.21
C VAL A 296 -33.98 4.47 3.05
N GLU A 297 -34.10 5.27 4.12
CA GLU A 297 -34.79 6.56 4.11
C GLU A 297 -33.98 7.63 3.34
N LEU A 298 -32.65 7.44 3.25
CA LEU A 298 -31.74 8.31 2.50
C LEU A 298 -31.95 8.27 0.97
N THR A 299 -32.51 7.19 0.45
CA THR A 299 -32.68 6.98 -1.00
C THR A 299 -34.12 7.10 -1.45
N THR A 300 -35.09 6.71 -0.61
CA THR A 300 -36.51 6.74 -0.97
C THR A 300 -37.16 8.12 -0.80
N GLY A 301 -36.53 9.03 -0.05
CA GLY A 301 -36.91 10.45 0.07
C GLY A 301 -38.31 10.72 0.65
N SER A 302 -39.04 9.70 1.08
CA SER A 302 -40.40 9.80 1.60
C SER A 302 -40.42 9.47 3.09
N GLY A 303 -40.89 10.42 3.91
CA GLY A 303 -41.11 10.27 5.36
C GLY A 303 -42.31 9.37 5.70
N LEU A 304 -42.35 8.18 5.08
CA LEU A 304 -43.42 7.19 5.17
C LEU A 304 -42.85 5.78 5.31
N SER A 305 -41.82 5.64 6.15
CA SER A 305 -41.42 4.34 6.68
C SER A 305 -42.51 3.83 7.63
N SER A 306 -43.29 2.85 7.16
CA SER A 306 -43.96 1.93 8.09
C SER A 306 -42.87 1.21 8.88
N GLU A 307 -42.94 1.23 10.22
CA GLU A 307 -41.94 0.56 11.07
C GLU A 307 -41.72 -0.88 10.60
N ARG A 308 -40.54 -1.16 10.05
CA ARG A 308 -40.13 -2.52 9.68
C ARG A 308 -39.98 -3.32 10.97
N SER A 309 -40.62 -4.49 11.03
CA SER A 309 -40.49 -5.38 12.18
C SER A 309 -39.03 -5.77 12.38
N VAL A 310 -38.60 -5.93 13.64
CA VAL A 310 -37.21 -6.32 13.98
C VAL A 310 -36.79 -7.58 13.24
N GLN A 311 -37.72 -8.51 13.02
CA GLN A 311 -37.53 -9.71 12.21
C GLN A 311 -37.13 -9.40 10.75
N ALA A 312 -37.79 -8.43 10.12
CA ALA A 312 -37.46 -8.00 8.76
C ALA A 312 -36.12 -7.27 8.69
N LYS A 313 -35.78 -6.45 9.70
CA LYS A 313 -34.46 -5.78 9.80
C LYS A 313 -33.33 -6.80 9.91
N ILE A 314 -33.52 -7.88 10.69
CA ILE A 314 -32.55 -8.96 10.84
C ILE A 314 -32.41 -9.81 9.57
N ALA A 315 -33.52 -10.12 8.88
CA ALA A 315 -33.45 -10.85 7.60
C ALA A 315 -32.67 -10.05 6.52
N ASP A 316 -33.01 -8.78 6.34
CA ASP A 316 -32.34 -7.83 5.44
C ASP A 316 -30.83 -7.69 5.77
N LEU A 317 -30.47 -7.68 7.07
CA LEU A 317 -29.06 -7.68 7.51
C LEU A 317 -28.32 -9.01 7.23
N VAL A 318 -28.98 -10.17 7.41
CA VAL A 318 -28.37 -11.49 7.14
C VAL A 318 -28.13 -11.67 5.63
N GLU A 319 -29.13 -11.38 4.80
CA GLU A 319 -29.01 -11.37 3.33
C GLU A 319 -27.85 -10.48 2.87
N THR A 320 -27.82 -9.24 3.36
CA THR A 320 -26.80 -8.24 3.02
C THR A 320 -25.41 -8.66 3.50
N ALA A 321 -25.28 -9.26 4.69
CA ALA A 321 -23.99 -9.71 5.22
C ALA A 321 -23.37 -10.85 4.37
N PHE A 322 -24.16 -11.85 3.98
CA PHE A 322 -23.68 -12.93 3.11
C PHE A 322 -23.40 -12.44 1.69
N THR A 323 -24.23 -11.53 1.16
CA THR A 323 -24.00 -10.91 -0.16
C THR A 323 -22.70 -10.09 -0.18
N CYS A 324 -22.47 -9.25 0.83
CA CYS A 324 -21.24 -8.46 0.95
C CYS A 324 -20.00 -9.36 1.10
N PHE A 325 -20.08 -10.43 1.89
CA PHE A 325 -18.97 -11.38 2.02
C PHE A 325 -18.67 -12.09 0.70
N ALA A 326 -19.70 -12.53 -0.02
CA ALA A 326 -19.55 -13.16 -1.33
C ALA A 326 -18.97 -12.20 -2.39
N GLN A 327 -19.38 -10.93 -2.41
CA GLN A 327 -18.76 -9.88 -3.23
C GLN A 327 -17.28 -9.71 -2.89
N PHE A 328 -16.95 -9.57 -1.59
CA PHE A 328 -15.57 -9.46 -1.12
C PHE A 328 -14.69 -10.64 -1.56
N VAL A 329 -15.12 -11.90 -1.32
CA VAL A 329 -14.30 -13.08 -1.66
C VAL A 329 -14.22 -13.37 -3.16
N SER A 330 -15.22 -12.97 -3.95
CA SER A 330 -15.21 -13.14 -5.40
C SER A 330 -14.17 -12.26 -6.11
N ASN A 331 -13.62 -11.23 -5.44
CA ASN A 331 -12.73 -10.26 -6.05
C ASN A 331 -11.26 -10.74 -6.14
N LYS A 332 -11.04 -11.73 -7.02
CA LYS A 332 -9.77 -12.46 -7.20
C LYS A 332 -8.57 -11.56 -7.51
N LEU A 333 -8.78 -10.49 -8.26
CA LEU A 333 -7.70 -9.58 -8.69
C LEU A 333 -7.01 -8.86 -7.52
N TYR A 334 -7.75 -8.55 -6.45
CA TYR A 334 -7.28 -7.68 -5.38
C TYR A 334 -7.12 -8.36 -4.02
N HIS A 335 -7.86 -9.44 -3.72
CA HIS A 335 -7.75 -10.13 -2.43
C HIS A 335 -7.10 -11.52 -2.49
N GLN A 336 -7.23 -12.27 -3.59
CA GLN A 336 -6.58 -13.59 -3.72
C GLN A 336 -5.11 -13.51 -4.17
N SER A 337 -4.69 -12.39 -4.76
CA SER A 337 -3.36 -12.21 -5.34
C SER A 337 -2.24 -11.97 -4.31
N ASN A 338 -2.58 -11.39 -3.15
CA ASN A 338 -1.61 -10.69 -2.29
C ASN A 338 -1.54 -11.17 -0.83
N SER A 339 -2.39 -12.08 -0.34
CA SER A 339 -2.31 -12.59 1.04
C SER A 339 -3.06 -13.90 1.25
N ASN A 340 -2.62 -14.74 2.20
CA ASN A 340 -3.43 -15.87 2.68
C ASN A 340 -4.59 -15.41 3.59
N PHE A 341 -4.48 -14.22 4.20
CA PHE A 341 -5.49 -13.56 5.01
C PHE A 341 -5.30 -12.03 4.94
N SER A 342 -6.35 -11.29 4.53
CA SER A 342 -6.37 -9.84 4.72
C SER A 342 -7.00 -9.47 6.07
N LEU A 343 -6.72 -8.27 6.57
CA LEU A 343 -7.33 -7.79 7.80
C LEU A 343 -8.85 -7.65 7.66
N LEU A 344 -9.32 -7.19 6.50
CA LEU A 344 -10.76 -7.04 6.24
C LEU A 344 -11.45 -8.39 6.11
N GLU A 345 -10.81 -9.41 5.52
CA GLU A 345 -11.31 -10.79 5.53
C GLU A 345 -11.53 -11.27 6.96
N ARG A 346 -10.54 -11.13 7.84
CA ARG A 346 -10.68 -11.60 9.23
C ARG A 346 -11.80 -10.86 9.97
N LYS A 347 -11.92 -9.54 9.77
CA LYS A 347 -13.01 -8.73 10.33
C LYS A 347 -14.38 -9.20 9.83
N TRP A 348 -14.53 -9.50 8.54
CA TRP A 348 -15.75 -10.08 7.96
C TRP A 348 -16.09 -11.46 8.53
N THR A 349 -15.11 -12.37 8.61
CA THR A 349 -15.32 -13.72 9.15
C THR A 349 -15.79 -13.67 10.61
N VAL A 350 -15.22 -12.78 11.44
CA VAL A 350 -15.67 -12.58 12.83
C VAL A 350 -17.05 -11.91 12.89
N PHE A 351 -17.34 -10.97 11.99
CA PHE A 351 -18.68 -10.36 11.92
C PHE A 351 -19.75 -11.40 11.62
N VAL A 352 -19.60 -12.20 10.55
CA VAL A 352 -20.59 -13.21 10.15
C VAL A 352 -20.68 -14.34 11.17
N THR A 353 -19.55 -14.89 11.65
CA THR A 353 -19.59 -16.10 12.50
C THR A 353 -19.79 -15.82 13.99
N LYS A 354 -19.52 -14.60 14.49
CA LYS A 354 -19.60 -14.29 15.93
C LYS A 354 -20.51 -13.09 16.23
N GLN A 355 -20.31 -11.93 15.59
CA GLN A 355 -21.09 -10.72 15.91
C GLN A 355 -22.56 -10.80 15.45
N LEU A 356 -22.81 -11.30 14.24
CA LEU A 356 -24.16 -11.44 13.69
C LEU A 356 -25.02 -12.43 14.52
N PRO A 357 -24.53 -13.60 14.97
CA PRO A 357 -25.21 -14.43 15.97
C PRO A 357 -25.52 -13.72 17.29
N LEU A 358 -24.66 -12.81 17.78
CA LEU A 358 -24.95 -12.02 18.98
C LEU A 358 -26.06 -10.99 18.73
N ILE A 359 -26.05 -10.31 17.58
CA ILE A 359 -27.13 -9.39 17.17
C ILE A 359 -28.46 -10.16 17.08
N ILE A 360 -28.47 -11.34 16.43
CA ILE A 360 -29.65 -12.23 16.36
C ILE A 360 -30.14 -12.62 17.76
N LYS A 361 -29.23 -13.05 18.66
CA LYS A 361 -29.57 -13.44 20.04
C LYS A 361 -30.21 -12.30 20.83
N ASN A 362 -29.71 -11.07 20.65
CA ASN A 362 -30.19 -9.89 21.35
C ASN A 362 -31.51 -9.34 20.78
N SER A 363 -31.77 -9.55 19.48
CA SER A 363 -32.91 -8.95 18.77
C SER A 363 -34.12 -9.88 18.59
N ILE A 364 -33.92 -11.18 18.37
CA ILE A 364 -35.00 -12.14 18.04
C ILE A 364 -34.83 -13.55 18.67
N PRO A 365 -34.56 -13.66 20.00
CA PRO A 365 -34.22 -14.94 20.64
C PRO A 365 -35.26 -16.06 20.44
N ASP A 366 -36.55 -15.73 20.42
CA ASP A 366 -37.64 -16.72 20.36
C ASP A 366 -38.18 -17.02 18.95
N LYS A 367 -37.58 -16.46 17.87
CA LYS A 367 -38.11 -16.54 16.49
C LYS A 367 -37.04 -16.79 15.44
N THR A 368 -36.22 -17.81 15.68
CA THR A 368 -35.00 -18.09 14.92
C THR A 368 -35.23 -18.76 13.57
N ASP A 369 -36.39 -19.39 13.33
CA ASP A 369 -36.86 -19.91 12.02
C ASP A 369 -36.64 -18.92 10.86
N ILE A 370 -36.75 -17.62 11.16
CA ILE A 370 -36.66 -16.53 10.19
C ILE A 370 -35.23 -16.43 9.62
N VAL A 371 -34.21 -16.78 10.41
CA VAL A 371 -32.82 -16.86 9.93
C VAL A 371 -32.68 -17.99 8.92
N LEU A 372 -33.28 -19.16 9.16
CA LEU A 372 -33.22 -20.28 8.21
C LEU A 372 -33.93 -19.94 6.91
N ARG A 373 -35.14 -19.38 6.99
CA ARG A 373 -35.85 -18.90 5.78
C ARG A 373 -35.08 -17.80 5.06
N THR A 374 -34.25 -17.01 5.75
CA THR A 374 -33.38 -16.03 5.08
C THR A 374 -32.25 -16.75 4.36
N LEU A 375 -31.58 -17.73 5.00
CA LEU A 375 -30.54 -18.56 4.39
C LEU A 375 -31.06 -19.41 3.20
N GLU A 376 -32.30 -19.88 3.25
CA GLU A 376 -33.00 -20.57 2.15
C GLU A 376 -33.34 -19.66 0.96
N ASN A 377 -33.38 -18.34 1.18
CA ASN A 377 -33.61 -17.33 0.14
C ASN A 377 -32.30 -16.59 -0.26
N ILE A 378 -31.12 -17.06 0.19
CA ILE A 378 -29.84 -16.59 -0.35
C ILE A 378 -29.63 -17.22 -1.73
N ASP A 379 -29.32 -16.39 -2.71
CA ASP A 379 -29.13 -16.77 -4.11
C ASP A 379 -27.97 -17.76 -4.33
N ASP A 380 -28.15 -18.68 -5.28
CA ASP A 380 -27.18 -19.71 -5.64
C ASP A 380 -25.82 -19.14 -6.09
N LYS A 381 -25.75 -17.94 -6.66
CA LYS A 381 -24.49 -17.29 -7.07
C LYS A 381 -23.69 -16.79 -5.84
N VAL A 382 -24.36 -16.34 -4.78
CA VAL A 382 -23.73 -16.05 -3.46
C VAL A 382 -23.16 -17.34 -2.88
N ILE A 383 -23.96 -18.40 -2.84
CA ILE A 383 -23.56 -19.72 -2.32
C ILE A 383 -22.37 -20.27 -3.12
N LYS A 384 -22.42 -20.20 -4.45
CA LYS A 384 -21.36 -20.65 -5.37
C LYS A 384 -20.06 -19.86 -5.19
N ALA A 385 -20.12 -18.54 -5.03
CA ALA A 385 -18.94 -17.71 -4.76
C ALA A 385 -18.28 -18.09 -3.43
N ILE A 386 -19.07 -18.30 -2.37
CA ILE A 386 -18.59 -18.75 -1.06
C ILE A 386 -17.96 -20.16 -1.15
N LYS A 387 -18.60 -21.11 -1.84
CA LYS A 387 -18.04 -22.46 -2.06
C LYS A 387 -16.70 -22.40 -2.78
N SER A 388 -16.65 -21.77 -3.97
CA SER A 388 -15.44 -21.64 -4.81
C SER A 388 -14.26 -21.09 -4.01
N TYR A 389 -14.48 -20.02 -3.24
CA TYR A 389 -13.46 -19.40 -2.41
C TYR A 389 -12.85 -20.35 -1.34
N ASN A 390 -13.67 -21.16 -0.67
CA ASN A 390 -13.18 -22.08 0.35
C ASN A 390 -12.44 -23.27 -0.27
N THR A 391 -12.97 -23.85 -1.36
CA THR A 391 -12.27 -24.89 -2.13
C THR A 391 -10.91 -24.39 -2.63
N GLU A 392 -10.83 -23.16 -3.17
CA GLU A 392 -9.57 -22.57 -3.62
C GLU A 392 -8.57 -22.33 -2.47
N LYS A 393 -9.03 -21.91 -1.29
CA LYS A 393 -8.15 -21.77 -0.11
C LYS A 393 -7.64 -23.10 0.44
N GLU A 394 -8.40 -24.18 0.28
CA GLU A 394 -7.96 -25.52 0.67
C GLU A 394 -7.06 -26.17 -0.38
N GLU A 395 -7.34 -26.00 -1.68
CA GLU A 395 -6.39 -26.35 -2.76
C GLU A 395 -5.03 -25.70 -2.58
N VAL A 396 -4.98 -24.41 -2.18
CA VAL A 396 -3.71 -23.70 -1.95
C VAL A 396 -2.95 -24.24 -0.73
N LYS A 397 -3.64 -24.75 0.31
CA LYS A 397 -3.01 -25.42 1.45
C LYS A 397 -2.54 -26.83 1.09
N ASN A 398 -3.35 -27.59 0.35
CA ASN A 398 -3.10 -29.00 0.07
C ASN A 398 -2.08 -29.18 -1.07
N ARG A 399 -1.88 -28.17 -1.96
CA ARG A 399 -0.84 -28.19 -3.01
C ARG A 399 0.61 -28.32 -2.52
N THR A 400 0.86 -28.28 -1.21
CA THR A 400 2.17 -28.61 -0.63
C THR A 400 2.32 -30.06 -0.17
N GLU A 401 1.24 -30.85 -0.12
CA GLU A 401 1.24 -32.25 0.32
C GLU A 401 0.71 -33.17 -0.79
N ASP A 402 1.65 -33.92 -1.38
CA ASP A 402 1.57 -34.98 -2.41
C ASP A 402 0.66 -34.82 -3.66
N LEU A 403 1.23 -35.15 -4.82
CA LEU A 403 0.57 -35.06 -6.15
C LEU A 403 -0.36 -36.26 -6.45
N PHE A 404 -0.75 -37.02 -5.43
CA PHE A 404 -1.48 -38.28 -5.56
C PHE A 404 -2.68 -38.45 -4.61
N ASP A 405 -2.89 -37.54 -3.66
CA ASP A 405 -4.06 -37.57 -2.76
C ASP A 405 -5.27 -36.84 -3.39
N ASP A 406 -5.83 -37.45 -4.45
CA ASP A 406 -7.10 -37.06 -5.10
C ASP A 406 -8.34 -37.37 -4.20
N TYR A 407 -8.25 -37.09 -2.89
CA TYR A 407 -9.38 -37.17 -1.99
C TYR A 407 -10.28 -35.93 -2.12
N PRO A 408 -11.62 -36.09 -2.20
CA PRO A 408 -12.53 -34.94 -2.22
C PRO A 408 -12.39 -34.15 -0.91
N VAL A 409 -11.98 -32.89 -1.03
CA VAL A 409 -11.62 -32.06 0.12
C VAL A 409 -12.87 -31.73 0.95
N ASN A 410 -12.75 -31.85 2.27
CA ASN A 410 -13.82 -31.66 3.25
C ASN A 410 -14.09 -30.16 3.52
N SER A 411 -14.58 -29.44 2.50
CA SER A 411 -14.67 -27.98 2.54
C SER A 411 -15.87 -27.47 3.34
N LEU A 412 -15.67 -27.29 4.65
CA LEU A 412 -16.61 -26.60 5.54
C LEU A 412 -16.47 -25.08 5.36
N ASP A 413 -17.54 -24.42 4.90
CA ASP A 413 -17.54 -22.98 4.62
C ASP A 413 -18.09 -22.11 5.77
N ILE A 414 -18.13 -20.80 5.55
CA ILE A 414 -18.63 -19.81 6.51
C ILE A 414 -20.12 -19.98 6.89
N ARG A 415 -20.94 -20.64 6.05
CA ARG A 415 -22.34 -20.98 6.39
C ARG A 415 -22.39 -22.08 7.45
N HIS A 416 -21.49 -23.07 7.35
CA HIS A 416 -21.33 -24.10 8.38
C HIS A 416 -20.92 -23.45 9.72
N GLU A 417 -19.95 -22.53 9.71
CA GLU A 417 -19.53 -21.82 10.92
C GLU A 417 -20.60 -20.89 11.50
N PHE A 418 -21.37 -20.18 10.67
CA PHE A 418 -22.50 -19.37 11.12
C PHE A 418 -23.55 -20.23 11.85
N LEU A 419 -23.96 -21.35 11.23
CA LEU A 419 -24.92 -22.28 11.84
C LEU A 419 -24.38 -22.95 13.11
N LYS A 420 -23.12 -23.39 13.13
CA LYS A 420 -22.45 -23.89 14.36
C LYS A 420 -22.59 -22.89 15.50
N ASN A 421 -22.32 -21.60 15.26
CA ASN A 421 -22.38 -20.58 16.30
C ASN A 421 -23.82 -20.28 16.75
N LEU A 422 -24.82 -20.34 15.86
CA LEU A 422 -26.24 -20.28 16.26
C LEU A 422 -26.65 -21.48 17.14
N ILE A 423 -26.17 -22.68 16.82
CA ILE A 423 -26.42 -23.91 17.58
C ILE A 423 -25.77 -23.83 18.97
N MET A 424 -24.51 -23.36 19.06
CA MET A 424 -23.83 -23.14 20.35
C MET A 424 -24.56 -22.14 21.27
N LEU A 425 -25.21 -21.12 20.69
CA LEU A 425 -26.01 -20.13 21.42
C LEU A 425 -27.42 -20.62 21.81
N GLY A 426 -27.79 -21.85 21.43
CA GLY A 426 -29.13 -22.41 21.65
C GLY A 426 -30.21 -21.84 20.73
N LEU A 427 -29.84 -21.12 19.67
CA LEU A 427 -30.78 -20.48 18.73
C LEU A 427 -31.28 -21.44 17.64
N GLN A 428 -30.57 -22.53 17.38
CA GLN A 428 -30.96 -23.56 16.42
C GLN A 428 -30.64 -24.97 16.95
N PRO A 429 -31.46 -25.99 16.63
CA PRO A 429 -31.15 -27.37 16.98
C PRO A 429 -30.06 -27.94 16.05
N PRO A 430 -29.25 -28.92 16.50
CA PRO A 430 -28.16 -29.49 15.69
C PRO A 430 -28.56 -30.06 14.33
N THR A 431 -29.80 -30.56 14.19
CA THR A 431 -30.27 -31.20 12.96
C THR A 431 -30.24 -30.26 11.75
N VAL A 432 -30.55 -28.98 11.99
CA VAL A 432 -30.62 -27.91 10.98
C VAL A 432 -29.36 -27.81 10.13
N LEU A 433 -28.18 -28.04 10.73
CA LEU A 433 -26.91 -28.03 10.00
C LEU A 433 -26.91 -29.03 8.83
N ASN A 434 -27.38 -30.26 9.08
CA ASN A 434 -27.45 -31.35 8.09
C ASN A 434 -28.79 -31.41 7.32
N GLU A 435 -29.73 -30.51 7.64
CA GLU A 435 -31.00 -30.35 6.93
C GLU A 435 -30.89 -29.26 5.86
N TYR A 436 -30.29 -28.12 6.19
CA TYR A 436 -30.00 -27.02 5.25
C TYR A 436 -28.78 -27.30 4.37
N LEU A 437 -27.67 -27.79 4.94
CA LEU A 437 -26.42 -28.08 4.19
C LEU A 437 -26.36 -29.55 3.70
N ARG A 438 -27.51 -30.14 3.37
CA ARG A 438 -27.61 -31.57 3.00
C ARG A 438 -26.89 -31.92 1.69
N GLU A 439 -26.76 -30.95 0.78
CA GLU A 439 -26.02 -31.10 -0.49
C GLU A 439 -24.52 -30.77 -0.34
N ASP A 440 -24.11 -30.29 0.83
CA ASP A 440 -22.73 -30.04 1.21
C ASP A 440 -22.21 -31.15 2.15
N GLN A 441 -21.06 -30.93 2.80
CA GLN A 441 -20.48 -31.94 3.68
C GLN A 441 -21.28 -32.10 4.99
N MET A 442 -21.97 -33.23 5.14
CA MET A 442 -22.66 -33.57 6.40
C MET A 442 -21.69 -33.70 7.58
N VAL A 443 -22.01 -33.03 8.69
CA VAL A 443 -21.19 -33.02 9.92
C VAL A 443 -21.73 -34.06 10.92
N ASP A 444 -20.86 -34.76 11.66
CA ASP A 444 -21.33 -35.64 12.74
C ASP A 444 -21.91 -34.83 13.90
N LEU A 445 -23.24 -34.89 14.05
CA LEU A 445 -24.01 -34.21 15.09
C LEU A 445 -23.60 -34.61 16.52
N LYS A 446 -22.87 -35.72 16.71
CA LYS A 446 -22.31 -36.12 18.02
C LYS A 446 -20.98 -35.45 18.36
N SER A 447 -20.25 -34.98 17.35
CA SER A 447 -19.00 -34.23 17.52
C SER A 447 -19.21 -32.72 17.69
N LEU A 448 -20.42 -32.24 17.35
CA LEU A 448 -20.81 -30.84 17.36
C LEU A 448 -20.88 -30.28 18.80
N VAL A 449 -20.28 -29.10 19.03
CA VAL A 449 -20.40 -28.39 20.31
C VAL A 449 -21.77 -27.69 20.36
N THR A 450 -22.63 -28.12 21.28
CA THR A 450 -24.02 -27.65 21.42
C THR A 450 -24.26 -26.76 22.65
N SER A 451 -23.18 -26.24 23.25
CA SER A 451 -23.26 -25.46 24.48
C SER A 451 -22.30 -24.26 24.48
N GLU A 452 -22.64 -23.23 25.26
CA GLU A 452 -21.77 -22.09 25.54
C GLU A 452 -20.69 -22.39 26.60
N HIS A 453 -20.39 -23.66 26.88
CA HIS A 453 -19.34 -24.01 27.85
C HIS A 453 -17.94 -23.84 27.23
N LEU A 454 -17.03 -23.22 27.99
CA LEU A 454 -15.63 -23.13 27.62
C LEU A 454 -14.96 -24.47 27.96
N ILE A 455 -14.48 -25.17 26.94
CA ILE A 455 -13.80 -26.46 27.06
C ILE A 455 -12.32 -26.27 26.72
N ILE A 456 -11.44 -26.84 27.54
CA ILE A 456 -9.98 -26.67 27.49
C ILE A 456 -9.35 -28.04 27.79
N ASP A 457 -8.42 -28.51 26.96
CA ASP A 457 -7.66 -29.73 27.26
C ASP A 457 -6.57 -29.41 28.31
N ASN A 458 -6.55 -30.12 29.44
CA ASN A 458 -5.54 -29.91 30.47
C ASN A 458 -4.17 -30.52 30.09
N SER A 459 -3.15 -30.37 30.96
CA SER A 459 -1.80 -30.90 30.75
C SER A 459 -1.68 -32.44 30.72
N GLN A 460 -2.79 -33.17 30.79
CA GLN A 460 -2.89 -34.62 30.55
C GLN A 460 -3.66 -34.95 29.26
N GLY A 461 -4.00 -33.95 28.43
CA GLY A 461 -4.82 -34.10 27.23
C GLY A 461 -6.31 -34.34 27.49
N VAL A 462 -6.80 -34.07 28.70
CA VAL A 462 -8.20 -34.32 29.09
C VAL A 462 -9.01 -33.04 29.02
N ARG A 463 -10.13 -33.08 28.27
CA ARG A 463 -11.08 -31.97 28.14
C ARG A 463 -11.79 -31.65 29.46
N GLU A 464 -11.45 -30.52 30.05
CA GLU A 464 -12.10 -29.94 31.22
C GLU A 464 -13.09 -28.85 30.80
N THR A 465 -14.20 -28.71 31.55
CA THR A 465 -15.19 -27.64 31.35
C THR A 465 -15.02 -26.54 32.39
N ILE A 466 -14.66 -25.34 31.94
CA ILE A 466 -14.35 -24.20 32.82
C ILE A 466 -15.63 -23.55 33.35
N LEU A 467 -15.98 -23.84 34.60
CA LEU A 467 -17.16 -23.28 35.28
C LEU A 467 -17.01 -21.80 35.67
N ASN A 468 -15.80 -21.34 35.99
CA ASN A 468 -15.52 -19.97 36.42
C ASN A 468 -14.46 -19.31 35.53
N VAL A 469 -14.92 -18.82 34.37
CA VAL A 469 -14.07 -18.18 33.34
C VAL A 469 -13.26 -16.99 33.87
N PRO A 470 -13.81 -16.04 34.67
CA PRO A 470 -13.01 -14.96 35.27
C PRO A 470 -11.84 -15.46 36.12
N ASN A 471 -12.08 -16.40 37.04
CA ASN A 471 -11.04 -16.96 37.90
C ASN A 471 -9.98 -17.76 37.11
N PHE A 472 -10.41 -18.47 36.06
CA PHE A 472 -9.49 -19.16 35.15
C PHE A 472 -8.57 -18.18 34.44
N ILE A 473 -9.10 -17.15 33.78
CA ILE A 473 -8.31 -16.17 33.02
C ILE A 473 -7.35 -15.41 33.94
N SER A 474 -7.81 -14.97 35.13
CA SER A 474 -6.93 -14.34 36.12
C SER A 474 -5.76 -15.24 36.49
N LYS A 475 -6.03 -16.50 36.86
CA LYS A 475 -4.98 -17.45 37.25
C LYS A 475 -4.05 -17.83 36.10
N SER A 476 -4.56 -17.97 34.88
CA SER A 476 -3.71 -18.18 33.70
C SER A 476 -2.83 -16.98 33.41
N LEU A 477 -3.32 -15.75 33.60
CA LEU A 477 -2.48 -14.56 33.47
C LEU A 477 -1.47 -14.45 34.62
N GLU A 478 -1.83 -14.81 35.86
CA GLU A 478 -0.90 -14.92 36.99
C GLU A 478 0.23 -15.92 36.70
N SER A 479 -0.11 -17.14 36.24
CA SER A 479 0.83 -18.24 35.94
C SER A 479 1.61 -18.08 34.64
N LEU A 480 1.22 -17.16 33.75
CA LEU A 480 1.96 -16.92 32.51
C LEU A 480 3.36 -16.39 32.85
N GLU A 481 4.39 -16.94 32.22
CA GLU A 481 5.75 -16.44 32.28
C GLU A 481 6.22 -16.21 30.84
N PHE A 482 7.04 -15.19 30.60
CA PHE A 482 7.47 -14.87 29.24
C PHE A 482 8.37 -15.95 28.63
N GLU A 483 8.96 -16.84 29.44
CA GLU A 483 9.61 -18.08 28.99
C GLU A 483 8.63 -19.02 28.31
N ASN A 484 7.45 -19.23 28.90
CA ASN A 484 6.41 -20.12 28.39
C ASN A 484 5.68 -19.56 27.14
N LEU A 485 6.13 -18.43 26.59
CA LEU A 485 5.72 -17.94 25.27
C LEU A 485 6.69 -18.36 24.15
N PHE A 486 7.94 -18.72 24.44
CA PHE A 486 8.97 -18.91 23.40
C PHE A 486 9.76 -20.21 23.55
N ASP A 487 10.05 -20.87 22.43
CA ASP A 487 10.88 -22.09 22.41
C ASP A 487 12.40 -21.79 22.52
N ASP A 488 13.21 -22.85 22.51
CA ASP A 488 14.68 -22.75 22.51
C ASP A 488 15.25 -22.02 21.28
N GLY A 489 14.51 -22.00 20.15
CA GLY A 489 14.81 -21.22 18.96
C GLY A 489 14.37 -19.75 19.04
N ASN A 490 13.69 -19.35 20.11
CA ASN A 490 13.01 -18.07 20.28
C ASN A 490 11.90 -17.82 19.23
N GLN A 491 11.22 -18.89 18.80
CA GLN A 491 9.93 -18.88 18.10
C GLN A 491 8.80 -18.78 19.12
N LEU A 492 7.65 -18.18 18.76
CA LEU A 492 6.48 -18.22 19.64
C LEU A 492 5.95 -19.66 19.71
N LEU A 493 5.74 -20.19 20.92
CA LEU A 493 5.21 -21.53 21.14
C LEU A 493 3.76 -21.64 20.61
N VAL A 494 3.54 -22.60 19.72
CA VAL A 494 2.21 -23.02 19.24
C VAL A 494 1.64 -24.16 20.12
N SER A 495 2.28 -24.47 21.25
CA SER A 495 1.83 -25.56 22.12
C SER A 495 0.62 -25.14 22.95
N ASN A 496 -0.34 -26.06 23.10
CA ASN A 496 -1.61 -25.82 23.77
C ASN A 496 -1.52 -25.91 25.31
N ASP A 497 -0.33 -25.98 25.89
CA ASP A 497 -0.13 -26.35 27.31
C ASP A 497 -0.54 -25.26 28.31
N HIS A 498 -0.65 -24.00 27.85
CA HIS A 498 -1.00 -22.87 28.70
C HIS A 498 -2.37 -22.27 28.34
N GLY A 499 -3.28 -22.22 29.33
CA GLY A 499 -4.71 -21.96 29.12
C GLY A 499 -5.07 -20.67 28.35
N ILE A 500 -4.31 -19.57 28.50
CA ILE A 500 -4.61 -18.34 27.73
C ILE A 500 -4.14 -18.42 26.27
N ILE A 501 -3.09 -19.20 25.99
CA ILE A 501 -2.56 -19.47 24.64
C ILE A 501 -3.50 -20.42 23.91
N GLN A 502 -3.93 -21.48 24.61
CA GLN A 502 -4.94 -22.44 24.14
C GLN A 502 -6.30 -21.77 23.88
N ILE A 503 -6.75 -20.83 24.72
CA ILE A 503 -7.93 -19.98 24.43
C ILE A 503 -7.72 -19.20 23.13
N ALA A 504 -6.54 -18.61 22.93
CA ALA A 504 -6.24 -17.79 21.75
C ALA A 504 -6.23 -18.61 20.45
N HIS A 505 -5.57 -19.77 20.42
CA HIS A 505 -5.59 -20.66 19.25
C HIS A 505 -6.97 -21.26 18.97
N ASN A 506 -7.73 -21.61 20.01
CA ASN A 506 -9.06 -22.23 19.86
C ASN A 506 -10.22 -21.22 19.81
N LEU A 507 -9.98 -19.92 19.58
CA LEU A 507 -11.05 -18.91 19.56
C LEU A 507 -12.22 -19.29 18.64
N GLU A 508 -11.96 -19.88 17.49
CA GLU A 508 -12.98 -20.24 16.51
C GLU A 508 -13.99 -21.26 17.04
N THR A 509 -13.57 -22.19 17.91
CA THR A 509 -14.45 -23.18 18.55
C THR A 509 -15.13 -22.68 19.83
N ILE A 510 -14.78 -21.48 20.31
CA ILE A 510 -15.40 -20.82 21.48
C ILE A 510 -16.65 -20.04 21.05
N SER A 511 -17.75 -20.14 21.83
CA SER A 511 -19.03 -19.50 21.48
C SER A 511 -18.94 -17.97 21.48
N PRO A 512 -19.80 -17.26 20.71
CA PRO A 512 -19.74 -15.80 20.61
C PRO A 512 -19.90 -15.09 21.96
N THR A 513 -20.80 -15.58 22.82
CA THR A 513 -21.00 -15.08 24.19
C THR A 513 -19.78 -15.28 25.07
N LYS A 514 -19.04 -16.39 24.91
CA LYS A 514 -17.80 -16.62 25.66
C LYS A 514 -16.64 -15.79 25.13
N GLN A 515 -16.51 -15.57 23.83
CA GLN A 515 -15.53 -14.61 23.30
C GLN A 515 -15.80 -13.19 23.85
N LEU A 516 -17.07 -12.74 23.84
CA LEU A 516 -17.45 -11.45 24.42
C LEU A 516 -17.21 -11.39 25.94
N GLN A 517 -17.43 -12.49 26.66
CA GLN A 517 -17.11 -12.59 28.09
C GLN A 517 -15.59 -12.48 28.33
N ILE A 518 -14.77 -13.20 27.55
CA ILE A 518 -13.30 -13.15 27.60
C ILE A 518 -12.79 -11.73 27.33
N ALA A 519 -13.32 -11.07 26.29
CA ALA A 519 -12.95 -9.70 25.91
C ALA A 519 -13.19 -8.69 27.05
N ASN A 520 -14.35 -8.75 27.70
CA ASN A 520 -14.64 -7.86 28.83
C ASN A 520 -13.83 -8.22 30.08
N ILE A 521 -13.53 -9.51 30.35
CA ILE A 521 -12.64 -9.91 31.46
C ILE A 521 -11.22 -9.37 31.26
N LEU A 522 -10.68 -9.46 30.04
CA LEU A 522 -9.36 -8.91 29.72
C LEU A 522 -9.31 -7.37 29.85
N TYR A 523 -10.39 -6.69 29.46
CA TYR A 523 -10.54 -5.25 29.69
C TYR A 523 -10.62 -4.89 31.19
N ASP A 524 -11.40 -5.64 31.98
CA ASP A 524 -11.54 -5.43 33.42
C ASP A 524 -10.23 -5.65 34.17
N LEU A 525 -9.46 -6.69 33.79
CA LEU A 525 -8.15 -6.98 34.38
C LEU A 525 -7.12 -5.91 34.00
N LEU A 526 -7.07 -5.49 32.73
CA LEU A 526 -6.21 -4.39 32.29
C LEU A 526 -6.55 -3.07 33.00
N SER A 527 -7.83 -2.75 33.12
CA SER A 527 -8.29 -1.53 33.80
C SER A 527 -7.94 -1.53 35.28
N LYS A 528 -8.17 -2.65 35.98
CA LYS A 528 -7.76 -2.82 37.40
C LYS A 528 -6.25 -2.72 37.56
N ALA A 529 -5.47 -3.35 36.69
CA ALA A 529 -4.02 -3.30 36.73
C ALA A 529 -3.48 -1.88 36.46
N ILE A 530 -4.12 -1.10 35.59
CA ILE A 530 -3.80 0.33 35.38
C ILE A 530 -4.12 1.15 36.63
N GLU A 531 -5.24 0.91 37.31
CA GLU A 531 -5.63 1.64 38.52
C GLU A 531 -4.87 1.21 39.78
N SER A 532 -4.38 -0.03 39.85
CA SER A 532 -3.49 -0.53 40.90
C SER A 532 -1.99 -0.38 40.58
N PHE A 533 -1.64 0.13 39.40
CA PHE A 533 -0.27 0.24 38.89
C PHE A 533 0.48 -1.11 38.78
N ASP A 534 -0.24 -2.23 38.57
CA ASP A 534 0.34 -3.56 38.36
C ASP A 534 0.95 -3.68 36.95
N HIS A 535 2.23 -3.33 36.88
CA HIS A 535 3.05 -3.43 35.69
C HIS A 535 3.19 -4.84 35.12
N LYS A 536 3.12 -5.89 35.95
CA LYS A 536 3.30 -7.29 35.49
C LYS A 536 2.07 -7.74 34.72
N THR A 537 0.86 -7.46 35.24
CA THR A 537 -0.40 -7.77 34.53
C THR A 537 -0.59 -6.91 33.29
N ILE A 538 -0.25 -5.60 33.33
CA ILE A 538 -0.25 -4.74 32.13
C ILE A 538 0.65 -5.34 31.04
N SER A 539 1.90 -5.65 31.37
CA SER A 539 2.88 -6.18 30.41
C SER A 539 2.41 -7.48 29.76
N LYS A 540 1.88 -8.43 30.56
CA LYS A 540 1.37 -9.71 30.07
C LYS A 540 0.19 -9.53 29.09
N ILE A 541 -0.82 -8.76 29.47
CA ILE A 541 -2.01 -8.55 28.63
C ILE A 541 -1.62 -7.87 27.31
N LEU A 542 -0.83 -6.79 27.37
CA LEU A 542 -0.43 -6.05 26.16
C LEU A 542 0.52 -6.84 25.25
N THR A 543 1.32 -7.76 25.80
CA THR A 543 2.15 -8.68 25.00
C THR A 543 1.28 -9.61 24.15
N ILE A 544 0.33 -10.34 24.76
CA ILE A 544 -0.54 -11.28 24.03
C ILE A 544 -1.36 -10.54 22.96
N LEU A 545 -1.93 -9.38 23.32
CA LEU A 545 -2.73 -8.57 22.40
C LEU A 545 -1.90 -8.04 21.21
N THR A 546 -0.69 -7.52 21.44
CA THR A 546 0.15 -6.95 20.37
C THR A 546 0.78 -8.03 19.47
N LEU A 547 1.12 -9.19 20.03
CA LEU A 547 1.48 -10.37 19.23
C LEU A 547 0.29 -10.88 18.41
N ASN A 548 -0.94 -10.65 18.87
CA ASN A 548 -2.21 -11.01 18.22
C ASN A 548 -2.33 -12.53 17.97
N VAL A 549 -1.92 -13.32 18.97
CA VAL A 549 -1.96 -14.80 18.95
C VAL A 549 -3.38 -15.27 18.61
N GLY A 550 -3.52 -16.18 17.63
CA GLY A 550 -4.82 -16.69 17.18
C GLY A 550 -5.81 -15.63 16.66
N HIS A 551 -5.33 -14.43 16.33
CA HIS A 551 -6.14 -13.24 16.02
C HIS A 551 -6.96 -12.70 17.22
N LEU A 552 -6.51 -12.93 18.46
CA LEU A 552 -7.22 -12.53 19.68
C LEU A 552 -7.58 -11.03 19.74
N LEU A 553 -6.64 -10.14 19.40
CA LEU A 553 -6.90 -8.69 19.40
C LEU A 553 -7.91 -8.31 18.31
N THR A 554 -7.81 -8.92 17.13
CA THR A 554 -8.76 -8.71 16.03
C THR A 554 -10.17 -9.12 16.44
N ASN A 555 -10.30 -10.28 17.08
CA ASN A 555 -11.59 -10.80 17.55
C ASN A 555 -12.18 -9.91 18.67
N ILE A 556 -11.36 -9.49 19.65
CA ILE A 556 -11.76 -8.55 20.71
C ILE A 556 -12.28 -7.23 20.11
N PHE A 557 -11.53 -6.63 19.17
CA PHE A 557 -11.94 -5.37 18.55
C PHE A 557 -13.23 -5.50 17.74
N CYS A 558 -13.44 -6.61 17.00
CA CYS A 558 -14.69 -6.83 16.28
C CYS A 558 -15.92 -7.01 17.21
N LEU A 559 -15.72 -7.48 18.44
CA LEU A 559 -16.80 -7.73 19.41
C LEU A 559 -17.08 -6.54 20.36
N THR A 560 -16.05 -5.77 20.74
CA THR A 560 -16.17 -4.69 21.75
C THR A 560 -15.82 -3.29 21.27
N GLY A 561 -15.33 -3.15 20.03
CA GLY A 561 -14.66 -1.94 19.56
C GLY A 561 -13.25 -1.76 20.15
N TYR A 562 -12.43 -0.95 19.47
CA TYR A 562 -11.05 -0.65 19.91
C TYR A 562 -10.97 0.38 21.05
N GLU A 563 -11.97 1.26 21.15
CA GLU A 563 -11.94 2.43 22.03
C GLU A 563 -11.66 2.12 23.49
N LYS A 564 -12.28 1.06 24.04
CA LYS A 564 -12.14 0.68 25.46
C LYS A 564 -10.67 0.46 25.83
N PHE A 565 -9.98 -0.40 25.08
CA PHE A 565 -8.57 -0.73 25.30
C PHE A 565 -7.66 0.45 24.98
N ALA A 566 -7.91 1.15 23.87
CA ALA A 566 -7.10 2.29 23.46
C ALA A 566 -7.16 3.43 24.49
N LYS A 567 -8.36 3.86 24.93
CA LYS A 567 -8.54 4.90 25.96
C LYS A 567 -7.90 4.49 27.30
N ALA A 568 -7.97 3.22 27.70
CA ALA A 568 -7.33 2.74 28.92
C ALA A 568 -5.79 2.84 28.85
N VAL A 569 -5.16 2.38 27.77
CA VAL A 569 -3.70 2.43 27.60
C VAL A 569 -3.19 3.86 27.41
N ILE A 570 -3.95 4.72 26.71
CA ILE A 570 -3.68 6.16 26.62
C ILE A 570 -3.71 6.81 28.00
N ARG A 571 -4.76 6.57 28.81
CA ARG A 571 -4.88 7.06 30.19
C ARG A 571 -3.72 6.59 31.07
N PHE A 572 -3.23 5.36 30.89
CA PHE A 572 -2.05 4.87 31.60
C PHE A 572 -0.80 5.70 31.31
N ILE A 573 -0.48 5.94 30.03
CA ILE A 573 0.72 6.70 29.61
C ILE A 573 0.61 8.19 29.97
N ASP A 574 -0.50 8.84 29.61
CA ASP A 574 -0.61 10.31 29.66
C ASP A 574 -1.08 10.86 31.03
N VAL A 575 -1.69 10.03 31.88
CA VAL A 575 -2.27 10.48 33.16
C VAL A 575 -1.72 9.68 34.35
N VAL A 576 -1.85 8.35 34.34
CA VAL A 576 -1.52 7.54 35.52
C VAL A 576 -0.02 7.55 35.79
N TRP A 577 0.81 7.33 34.76
CA TRP A 577 2.28 7.31 34.85
C TRP A 577 2.85 8.60 35.47
N GLU A 578 2.44 9.78 34.97
CA GLU A 578 2.86 11.08 35.51
C GLU A 578 2.42 11.27 36.98
N SER A 579 1.20 10.85 37.31
CA SER A 579 0.63 10.96 38.67
C SER A 579 1.22 9.97 39.68
N SER A 580 1.94 8.95 39.21
CA SER A 580 2.64 7.96 40.03
C SER A 580 4.10 8.37 40.27
N LYS A 581 4.78 8.84 39.23
CA LYS A 581 6.18 9.33 39.28
C LYS A 581 6.38 10.54 40.20
N THR A 582 5.30 11.28 40.48
CA THR A 582 5.26 12.39 41.46
C THR A 582 5.06 11.93 42.91
N LYS A 583 4.82 10.63 43.17
CA LYS A 583 4.66 10.02 44.51
C LYS A 583 5.83 9.13 44.90
N SER A 584 6.51 8.49 43.95
CA SER A 584 7.66 7.61 44.22
C SER A 584 8.93 8.33 44.70
N SER A 585 8.93 9.67 44.75
CA SER A 585 10.06 10.47 45.25
C SER A 585 10.34 10.31 46.76
N ASP A 586 9.39 9.83 47.56
CA ASP A 586 9.47 9.87 49.03
C ASP A 586 9.89 8.54 49.69
N MET A 587 9.83 7.40 48.99
CA MET A 587 10.19 6.09 49.57
C MET A 587 11.00 5.22 48.61
N VAL A 588 12.29 5.05 48.90
CA VAL A 588 13.19 4.12 48.19
C VAL A 588 13.45 2.91 49.10
N SER A 589 13.08 1.72 48.63
CA SER A 589 13.46 0.43 49.21
C SER A 589 14.39 -0.35 48.26
N ASP A 590 15.05 -1.38 48.77
CA ASP A 590 15.97 -2.20 47.97
C ASP A 590 15.25 -3.08 46.92
N ASP A 591 13.93 -3.34 47.07
CA ASP A 591 13.12 -4.06 46.07
C ASP A 591 12.92 -3.27 44.75
N SER A 592 13.24 -1.97 44.75
CA SER A 592 12.98 -1.03 43.64
C SER A 592 13.62 -1.40 42.30
N GLU A 593 14.64 -2.27 42.25
CA GLU A 593 15.26 -2.71 40.99
C GLU A 593 14.31 -3.57 40.16
N PHE A 594 13.56 -4.49 40.78
CA PHE A 594 12.66 -5.38 40.05
C PHE A 594 11.37 -4.65 39.63
N GLU A 595 10.90 -3.69 40.42
CA GLU A 595 9.78 -2.81 40.06
C GLU A 595 10.13 -1.91 38.87
N ASN A 596 11.34 -1.33 38.82
CA ASN A 596 11.79 -0.47 37.72
C ASN A 596 11.88 -1.21 36.37
N VAL A 597 12.30 -2.47 36.36
CA VAL A 597 12.32 -3.29 35.12
C VAL A 597 10.89 -3.52 34.62
N ASN A 598 9.98 -3.94 35.51
CA ASN A 598 8.59 -4.21 35.14
C ASN A 598 7.85 -2.92 34.71
N SER A 599 8.10 -1.78 35.37
CA SER A 599 7.47 -0.50 35.00
C SER A 599 7.88 -0.05 33.59
N ALA A 600 9.15 -0.20 33.24
CA ALA A 600 9.64 0.13 31.91
C ALA A 600 9.12 -0.84 30.83
N MET A 601 8.94 -2.14 31.15
CA MET A 601 8.24 -3.08 30.28
C MET A 601 6.79 -2.64 30.01
N ALA A 602 6.04 -2.32 31.06
CA ALA A 602 4.64 -1.91 30.96
C ALA A 602 4.49 -0.63 30.10
N TYR A 603 5.38 0.35 30.28
CA TYR A 603 5.41 1.57 29.47
C TYR A 603 5.77 1.29 28.01
N THR A 604 6.81 0.47 27.76
CA THR A 604 7.27 0.11 26.41
C THR A 604 6.21 -0.66 25.63
N LEU A 605 5.60 -1.67 26.25
CA LEU A 605 4.53 -2.47 25.66
C LEU A 605 3.24 -1.65 25.45
N SER A 606 2.98 -0.66 26.29
CA SER A 606 1.89 0.32 26.08
C SER A 606 2.10 1.16 24.82
N LEU A 607 3.32 1.68 24.59
CA LEU A 607 3.65 2.36 23.34
C LEU A 607 3.58 1.41 22.14
N CYS A 608 4.09 0.18 22.25
CA CYS A 608 4.03 -0.81 21.16
C CYS A 608 2.59 -1.17 20.79
N PHE A 609 1.70 -1.35 21.77
CA PHE A 609 0.28 -1.59 21.54
C PHE A 609 -0.38 -0.42 20.80
N ILE A 610 -0.13 0.83 21.23
CA ILE A 610 -0.68 2.01 20.56
C ILE A 610 -0.16 2.14 19.11
N ILE A 611 1.13 1.89 18.87
CA ILE A 611 1.70 1.89 17.52
C ILE A 611 1.06 0.79 16.66
N HIS A 612 0.88 -0.42 17.19
CA HIS A 612 0.26 -1.53 16.47
C HIS A 612 -1.20 -1.25 16.06
N ILE A 613 -2.01 -0.61 16.93
CA ILE A 613 -3.41 -0.28 16.59
C ILE A 613 -3.53 0.90 15.61
N VAL A 614 -2.55 1.81 15.58
CA VAL A 614 -2.47 2.85 14.54
C VAL A 614 -2.07 2.22 13.20
N ASP A 615 -0.94 1.51 13.16
CA ASP A 615 -0.31 1.02 11.93
C ASP A 615 -1.12 -0.09 11.23
N ILE A 616 -1.76 -0.98 12.00
CA ILE A 616 -2.53 -2.11 11.45
C ILE A 616 -4.04 -1.82 11.37
N TYR A 617 -4.62 -1.09 12.34
CA TYR A 617 -6.08 -0.91 12.42
C TYR A 617 -6.57 0.50 12.03
N GLY A 618 -5.67 1.46 11.77
CA GLY A 618 -6.04 2.81 11.33
C GLY A 618 -6.76 3.64 12.41
N VAL A 619 -6.50 3.34 13.69
CA VAL A 619 -7.14 4.00 14.84
C VAL A 619 -6.70 5.46 14.96
N ASN A 620 -7.67 6.39 15.00
CA ASN A 620 -7.39 7.80 15.27
C ASN A 620 -7.17 8.03 16.76
N VAL A 621 -5.93 7.92 17.21
CA VAL A 621 -5.53 8.13 18.61
C VAL A 621 -5.81 9.54 19.11
N GLU A 622 -5.77 10.57 18.27
CA GLU A 622 -6.01 11.96 18.66
C GLU A 622 -7.44 12.19 19.18
N ALA A 623 -8.43 11.52 18.55
CA ALA A 623 -9.83 11.57 18.97
C ALA A 623 -10.14 10.81 20.28
N LEU A 624 -9.15 10.09 20.84
CA LEU A 624 -9.28 9.33 22.09
C LEU A 624 -8.62 10.04 23.29
N ILE A 625 -8.02 11.21 23.08
CA ILE A 625 -7.19 11.91 24.05
C ILE A 625 -7.89 13.16 24.58
N GLU A 626 -8.01 13.26 25.90
CA GLU A 626 -8.68 14.38 26.58
C GLU A 626 -7.95 15.72 26.37
N HIS A 627 -6.62 15.72 26.29
CA HIS A 627 -5.78 16.92 26.21
C HIS A 627 -4.63 16.79 25.17
N PRO A 628 -4.90 16.82 23.86
CA PRO A 628 -3.91 16.50 22.82
C PRO A 628 -2.55 17.24 22.92
N PRO A 629 -2.48 18.56 23.20
CA PRO A 629 -1.19 19.28 23.28
C PRO A 629 -0.27 18.84 24.43
N LYS A 630 -0.80 18.12 25.43
CA LYS A 630 -0.04 17.59 26.58
C LYS A 630 0.31 16.11 26.45
N SER A 631 -0.25 15.41 25.46
CA SER A 631 -0.05 13.97 25.28
C SER A 631 1.42 13.62 25.03
N THR A 632 1.94 12.69 25.82
CA THR A 632 3.21 12.00 25.55
C THR A 632 3.03 11.04 24.37
N VAL A 633 1.88 10.37 24.27
CA VAL A 633 1.54 9.45 23.18
C VAL A 633 1.62 10.15 21.81
N LEU A 634 0.90 11.25 21.59
CA LEU A 634 0.93 11.98 20.31
C LEU A 634 2.32 12.54 20.00
N ARG A 635 3.04 13.04 21.00
CA ARG A 635 4.41 13.57 20.85
C ARG A 635 5.41 12.48 20.44
N PHE A 636 5.18 11.23 20.85
CA PHE A 636 6.00 10.09 20.44
C PHE A 636 5.63 9.63 19.03
N LEU A 637 4.34 9.45 18.74
CA LEU A 637 3.84 9.05 17.42
C LEU A 637 4.24 10.05 16.31
N SER A 638 4.17 11.35 16.58
CA SER A 638 4.52 12.40 15.60
C SER A 638 6.01 12.49 15.27
N LYS A 639 6.87 11.77 16.00
CA LYS A 639 8.32 11.70 15.81
C LYS A 639 8.84 10.27 15.62
N LEU A 640 7.95 9.34 15.24
CA LEU A 640 8.25 7.92 15.21
C LEU A 640 9.29 7.59 14.12
N GLY A 641 10.46 7.11 14.55
CA GLY A 641 11.63 6.91 13.69
C GLY A 641 12.30 8.21 13.21
N GLU A 642 12.07 9.34 13.89
CA GLU A 642 12.82 10.58 13.70
C GLU A 642 13.88 10.72 14.81
N VAL A 643 15.15 10.48 14.44
CA VAL A 643 16.28 10.58 15.37
C VAL A 643 17.04 11.89 15.09
N PRO A 644 17.03 12.88 16.02
CA PRO A 644 17.60 14.21 15.79
C PRO A 644 19.12 14.20 15.69
N GLU A 645 19.72 15.26 15.14
CA GLU A 645 21.18 15.43 15.08
C GLU A 645 21.81 15.95 16.38
N VAL A 646 21.00 16.48 17.30
CA VAL A 646 21.43 16.92 18.63
C VAL A 646 20.53 16.29 19.68
N PHE A 647 21.12 15.63 20.66
CA PHE A 647 20.40 15.11 21.82
C PHE A 647 20.19 16.22 22.86
N VAL A 648 18.92 16.46 23.18
CA VAL A 648 18.47 17.28 24.31
C VAL A 648 17.40 16.47 25.05
N ALA A 649 17.55 16.30 26.36
CA ALA A 649 16.57 15.57 27.17
C ALA A 649 15.24 16.37 27.24
N PRO A 650 14.06 15.70 27.34
CA PRO A 650 12.76 16.37 27.24
C PRO A 650 12.55 17.56 28.19
N ASP A 651 13.17 17.53 29.37
CA ASP A 651 13.07 18.54 30.43
C ASP A 651 14.46 19.10 30.84
N GLY A 652 15.51 18.89 30.02
CA GLY A 652 16.91 19.17 30.37
C GLY A 652 17.63 20.14 29.45
N ASP A 653 18.53 20.95 30.01
CA ASP A 653 19.43 21.81 29.24
C ASP A 653 20.50 21.01 28.47
N ILE A 654 21.14 21.64 27.48
CA ILE A 654 22.11 21.03 26.56
C ILE A 654 23.32 20.46 27.32
N GLU A 655 23.90 21.21 28.26
CA GLU A 655 25.08 20.76 29.02
C GLU A 655 24.74 19.62 30.01
N ALA A 656 23.53 19.61 30.57
CA ALA A 656 23.03 18.49 31.38
C ALA A 656 22.83 17.22 30.51
N SER A 657 22.18 17.38 29.35
CA SER A 657 21.94 16.30 28.37
C SER A 657 23.25 15.69 27.86
N LYS A 658 24.25 16.54 27.60
CA LYS A 658 25.61 16.17 27.19
C LYS A 658 26.38 15.43 28.31
N THR A 659 26.24 15.85 29.56
CA THR A 659 26.84 15.18 30.72
C THR A 659 26.24 13.78 30.92
N LEU A 660 24.91 13.67 30.85
CA LEU A 660 24.19 12.40 30.89
C LEU A 660 24.65 11.45 29.76
N LEU A 661 24.69 11.95 28.52
CA LEU A 661 25.15 11.19 27.36
C LEU A 661 26.59 10.68 27.53
N GLN A 662 27.51 11.52 28.02
CA GLN A 662 28.90 11.11 28.30
C GLN A 662 28.99 10.01 29.36
N GLN A 663 28.13 10.03 30.38
CA GLN A 663 28.06 8.96 31.38
C GLN A 663 27.60 7.65 30.72
N TRP A 664 26.47 7.65 30.00
CA TRP A 664 25.96 6.45 29.33
C TRP A 664 26.95 5.86 28.31
N LEU A 665 27.56 6.69 27.45
CA LEU A 665 28.57 6.22 26.49
C LEU A 665 29.78 5.57 27.18
N ARG A 666 30.22 6.10 28.32
CA ARG A 666 31.33 5.53 29.10
C ARG A 666 30.97 4.20 29.74
N GLU A 667 29.73 4.04 30.23
CA GLU A 667 29.32 2.79 30.89
C GLU A 667 29.04 1.68 29.85
N LEU A 668 28.32 2.01 28.77
CA LEU A 668 27.97 1.07 27.69
C LEU A 668 29.18 0.57 26.88
N PHE A 669 30.12 1.45 26.50
CA PHE A 669 31.17 1.12 25.51
C PHE A 669 32.62 1.21 26.00
N VAL A 670 32.86 1.71 27.22
CA VAL A 670 34.22 1.79 27.81
C VAL A 670 34.36 0.93 29.05
N LYS A 671 33.31 0.79 29.87
CA LYS A 671 33.23 -0.22 30.94
C LYS A 671 32.62 -1.54 30.49
N ASN A 672 31.80 -1.52 29.44
CA ASN A 672 30.90 -2.61 29.03
C ASN A 672 30.03 -3.12 30.21
N LEU A 673 29.61 -2.22 31.09
CA LEU A 673 28.88 -2.46 32.33
C LEU A 673 28.08 -1.21 32.70
N ILE A 674 26.77 -1.36 32.89
CA ILE A 674 25.88 -0.33 33.43
C ILE A 674 25.93 -0.39 34.96
N SER A 675 26.04 0.74 35.65
CA SER A 675 25.98 0.80 37.12
C SER A 675 24.55 0.86 37.66
N ASP A 676 24.33 0.29 38.84
CA ASP A 676 23.03 0.26 39.55
C ASP A 676 22.48 1.68 39.78
N SER A 677 23.37 2.65 40.03
CA SER A 677 23.02 4.07 40.16
C SER A 677 22.54 4.68 38.84
N LEU A 678 23.12 4.27 37.70
CA LEU A 678 22.67 4.69 36.38
C LEU A 678 21.33 4.05 36.02
N MET A 679 21.14 2.76 36.33
CA MET A 679 19.86 2.05 36.18
C MET A 679 18.74 2.68 37.02
N LYS A 680 18.97 2.98 38.31
CA LYS A 680 18.00 3.65 39.19
C LYS A 680 17.69 5.09 38.79
N SER A 681 18.52 5.71 37.93
CA SER A 681 18.28 7.04 37.35
C SER A 681 17.67 7.02 35.93
N ALA A 682 17.45 5.83 35.34
CA ALA A 682 17.11 5.69 33.93
C ALA A 682 15.62 5.98 33.66
N ASP A 683 15.31 7.23 33.29
CA ASP A 683 13.96 7.59 32.85
C ASP A 683 13.65 7.03 31.45
N VAL A 684 12.65 6.15 31.38
CA VAL A 684 12.14 5.52 30.16
C VAL A 684 11.82 6.55 29.07
N LYS A 685 11.30 7.73 29.43
CA LYS A 685 11.04 8.82 28.45
C LYS A 685 12.32 9.37 27.82
N VAL A 686 13.42 9.43 28.58
CA VAL A 686 14.73 9.89 28.10
C VAL A 686 15.40 8.80 27.26
N MET A 687 15.35 7.54 27.71
CA MET A 687 15.91 6.39 26.97
C MET A 687 15.30 6.26 25.56
N GLY A 688 13.99 6.50 25.41
CA GLY A 688 13.27 6.44 24.13
C GLY A 688 13.76 7.41 23.04
N PHE A 689 14.56 8.43 23.38
CA PHE A 689 15.22 9.34 22.44
C PHE A 689 16.76 9.23 22.47
N MET A 690 17.34 8.97 23.64
CA MET A 690 18.80 8.89 23.81
C MET A 690 19.40 7.61 23.20
N ILE A 691 18.74 6.46 23.35
CA ILE A 691 19.22 5.18 22.82
C ILE A 691 19.21 5.14 21.27
N PRO A 692 18.15 5.62 20.57
CA PRO A 692 18.20 5.84 19.12
C PRO A 692 19.30 6.80 18.67
N PHE A 693 19.51 7.89 19.42
CA PHE A 693 20.56 8.86 19.12
C PHE A 693 21.95 8.22 19.18
N ILE A 694 22.25 7.47 20.25
CA ILE A 694 23.51 6.74 20.40
C ILE A 694 23.69 5.74 19.23
N PHE A 695 22.66 4.97 18.90
CA PHE A 695 22.71 3.99 17.81
C PHE A 695 23.01 4.62 16.45
N LYS A 696 22.27 5.68 16.08
CA LYS A 696 22.48 6.45 14.84
C LYS A 696 23.90 7.02 14.77
N GLN A 697 24.35 7.67 15.84
CA GLN A 697 25.68 8.29 15.86
C GLN A 697 26.80 7.25 15.73
N THR A 698 26.69 6.09 16.37
CA THR A 698 27.67 5.01 16.18
C THR A 698 27.68 4.50 14.73
N LEU A 699 26.52 4.25 14.12
CA LEU A 699 26.46 3.79 12.72
C LEU A 699 27.05 4.80 11.74
N LEU A 700 26.76 6.10 11.90
CA LEU A 700 27.35 7.15 11.06
C LEU A 700 28.87 7.24 11.26
N ASN A 701 29.38 7.10 12.49
CA ASN A 701 30.82 7.08 12.75
C ASN A 701 31.53 5.81 12.21
N VAL A 702 30.81 4.69 12.05
CA VAL A 702 31.30 3.51 11.31
C VAL A 702 31.29 3.77 9.80
N GLU A 703 30.23 4.40 9.25
CA GLU A 703 30.16 4.77 7.83
C GLU A 703 31.28 5.75 7.41
N TYR A 704 31.58 6.74 8.26
CA TYR A 704 32.70 7.66 8.05
C TYR A 704 34.09 7.05 8.35
N GLY A 705 34.17 5.79 8.78
CA GLY A 705 35.43 5.11 9.10
C GLY A 705 36.16 5.63 10.34
N ILE A 706 35.47 6.39 11.20
CA ILE A 706 36.01 6.92 12.47
C ILE A 706 36.11 5.81 13.51
N ILE A 707 35.16 4.87 13.50
CA ILE A 707 35.17 3.66 14.32
C ILE A 707 35.67 2.49 13.46
N SER A 708 36.88 2.01 13.71
CA SER A 708 37.51 0.89 12.99
C SER A 708 37.36 -0.47 13.70
N ASP A 709 37.11 -0.48 15.01
CA ASP A 709 36.78 -1.66 15.80
C ASP A 709 35.38 -1.51 16.40
N ILE A 710 34.48 -2.39 15.98
CA ILE A 710 33.08 -2.42 16.43
C ILE A 710 32.84 -3.39 17.60
N SER A 711 33.83 -4.18 18.03
CA SER A 711 33.63 -5.27 19.00
C SER A 711 33.04 -4.79 20.34
N SER A 712 33.57 -3.69 20.89
CA SER A 712 33.03 -3.05 22.09
C SER A 712 31.63 -2.43 21.87
N PHE A 713 31.32 -1.99 20.65
CA PHE A 713 30.01 -1.43 20.32
C PHE A 713 28.94 -2.52 20.17
N VAL A 714 29.27 -3.67 19.55
CA VAL A 714 28.40 -4.86 19.47
C VAL A 714 28.00 -5.31 20.87
N ASN A 715 28.97 -5.49 21.77
CA ASN A 715 28.70 -5.86 23.17
C ASN A 715 27.86 -4.79 23.90
N GLY A 716 28.14 -3.51 23.67
CA GLY A 716 27.36 -2.40 24.23
C GLY A 716 25.92 -2.31 23.69
N PHE A 717 25.65 -2.81 22.48
CA PHE A 717 24.31 -2.86 21.89
C PHE A 717 23.47 -4.04 22.38
N GLU A 718 24.06 -5.15 22.80
CA GLU A 718 23.31 -6.24 23.46
C GLU A 718 22.62 -5.74 24.75
N TYR A 719 23.17 -4.72 25.43
CA TYR A 719 22.50 -4.05 26.54
C TYR A 719 21.23 -3.29 26.16
N PHE A 720 21.02 -2.88 24.90
CA PHE A 720 19.79 -2.17 24.49
C PHE A 720 18.55 -3.07 24.53
N LEU A 721 18.76 -4.39 24.55
CA LEU A 721 17.72 -5.41 24.75
C LEU A 721 17.21 -5.43 26.20
N GLN A 722 17.94 -4.87 27.17
CA GLN A 722 17.49 -4.82 28.56
C GLN A 722 16.18 -4.04 28.65
N PRO A 723 15.17 -4.49 29.42
CA PRO A 723 13.82 -3.97 29.24
C PRO A 723 13.65 -2.47 29.51
N PHE A 724 14.49 -1.88 30.37
CA PHE A 724 14.50 -0.44 30.65
C PHE A 724 15.13 0.42 29.53
N LEU A 725 15.94 -0.16 28.64
CA LEU A 725 16.46 0.51 27.43
C LEU A 725 15.64 0.17 26.18
N SER A 726 14.90 -0.94 26.20
CA SER A 726 14.16 -1.49 25.05
C SER A 726 13.19 -0.50 24.38
N VAL A 727 12.65 0.48 25.11
CA VAL A 727 11.87 1.61 24.57
C VAL A 727 12.56 2.35 23.42
N GLY A 728 13.90 2.42 23.43
CA GLY A 728 14.69 3.01 22.35
C GLY A 728 14.70 2.17 21.07
N LEU A 729 14.53 0.86 21.18
CA LEU A 729 14.51 -0.04 20.01
C LEU A 729 13.33 0.25 19.07
N ILE A 730 12.22 0.79 19.60
CA ILE A 730 11.07 1.23 18.80
C ILE A 730 11.51 2.24 17.73
N ASN A 731 12.15 3.35 18.16
CA ASN A 731 12.60 4.40 17.24
C ASN A 731 13.77 3.93 16.36
N ILE A 732 14.61 3.01 16.84
CA ILE A 732 15.67 2.38 16.03
C ILE A 732 15.08 1.57 14.87
N VAL A 733 14.08 0.72 15.13
CA VAL A 733 13.44 -0.14 14.11
C VAL A 733 12.77 0.69 13.01
N PHE A 734 12.07 1.76 13.36
CA PHE A 734 11.42 2.67 12.39
C PHE A 734 12.43 3.58 11.64
N TRP A 735 13.57 3.89 12.25
CA TRP A 735 14.65 4.64 11.58
C TRP A 735 15.47 3.74 10.64
N LEU A 736 15.70 2.47 11.02
CA LEU A 736 16.50 1.51 10.26
C LEU A 736 15.95 1.24 8.85
N GLU A 737 14.63 1.17 8.67
CA GLU A 737 14.01 1.01 7.34
C GLU A 737 14.43 2.15 6.39
N LYS A 738 14.36 3.41 6.86
CA LYS A 738 14.76 4.60 6.11
C LYS A 738 16.28 4.62 5.84
N TYR A 739 17.08 4.23 6.83
CA TYR A 739 18.55 4.20 6.75
C TYR A 739 19.06 3.11 5.79
N LEU A 740 18.56 1.88 5.91
CA LEU A 740 18.94 0.76 5.03
C LEU A 740 18.59 1.04 3.57
N LEU A 741 17.40 1.61 3.32
CA LEU A 741 16.99 2.06 2.00
C LEU A 741 18.03 3.06 1.45
N ALA A 742 18.40 4.10 2.20
CA ALA A 742 19.39 5.10 1.77
C ALA A 742 20.77 4.49 1.52
N LEU A 743 21.29 3.69 2.46
CA LEU A 743 22.64 3.15 2.46
C LEU A 743 22.95 2.28 1.24
N LYS A 744 21.95 1.55 0.71
CA LYS A 744 22.09 0.73 -0.50
C LYS A 744 22.49 1.54 -1.76
N THR A 745 22.27 2.85 -1.79
CA THR A 745 22.75 3.72 -2.89
C THR A 745 24.09 4.41 -2.62
N THR A 746 24.71 4.19 -1.46
CA THR A 746 25.95 4.89 -1.06
C THR A 746 27.19 4.04 -1.35
N GLU A 747 28.25 4.67 -1.88
CA GLU A 747 29.55 4.03 -2.17
C GLU A 747 30.31 3.53 -0.93
N SER A 748 29.82 3.86 0.27
CA SER A 748 30.31 3.37 1.56
C SER A 748 29.99 1.89 1.78
N PHE A 749 28.82 1.40 1.32
CA PHE A 749 28.29 0.10 1.70
C PHE A 749 29.25 -1.08 1.51
N PRO A 750 29.96 -1.25 0.36
CA PRO A 750 30.88 -2.37 0.16
C PRO A 750 32.09 -2.40 1.10
N LYS A 751 32.36 -1.31 1.82
CA LYS A 751 33.47 -1.19 2.80
C LYS A 751 33.03 -1.49 4.23
N ILE A 752 31.72 -1.35 4.53
CA ILE A 752 31.17 -1.43 5.89
C ILE A 752 30.11 -2.52 6.08
N ASN A 753 29.68 -3.21 5.02
CA ASN A 753 28.61 -4.21 5.03
C ASN A 753 28.71 -5.25 6.17
N GLY A 754 29.91 -5.80 6.42
CA GLY A 754 30.13 -6.74 7.51
C GLY A 754 29.90 -6.11 8.88
N ALA A 755 30.51 -4.95 9.13
CA ALA A 755 30.37 -4.22 10.39
C ALA A 755 28.91 -3.78 10.65
N LEU A 756 28.19 -3.40 9.59
CA LEU A 756 26.76 -3.14 9.62
C LEU A 756 25.98 -4.40 10.06
N PHE A 757 26.19 -5.55 9.41
CA PHE A 757 25.46 -6.78 9.75
C PHE A 757 25.80 -7.31 11.15
N ASP A 758 27.02 -7.11 11.64
CA ASP A 758 27.40 -7.45 13.03
C ASP A 758 26.70 -6.53 14.05
N ILE A 759 26.61 -5.21 13.77
CA ILE A 759 25.86 -4.24 14.61
C ILE A 759 24.35 -4.52 14.60
N LEU A 760 23.78 -4.83 13.43
CA LEU A 760 22.38 -5.22 13.30
C LEU A 760 22.11 -6.56 13.99
N GLY A 761 23.07 -7.49 13.96
CA GLY A 761 23.01 -8.78 14.65
C GLY A 761 22.77 -8.62 16.15
N ALA A 762 23.48 -7.70 16.80
CA ALA A 762 23.33 -7.42 18.24
C ALA A 762 21.90 -6.99 18.65
N ILE A 763 21.14 -6.36 17.75
CA ILE A 763 19.79 -5.83 18.04
C ILE A 763 18.67 -6.68 17.44
N ILE A 764 18.85 -7.29 16.27
CA ILE A 764 17.78 -8.04 15.57
C ILE A 764 17.89 -9.55 15.83
N ALA A 765 19.09 -10.11 15.83
CA ALA A 765 19.36 -11.55 15.97
C ALA A 765 20.41 -11.85 17.06
N PRO A 766 20.18 -11.42 18.32
CA PRO A 766 21.14 -11.58 19.41
C PRO A 766 21.36 -13.06 19.77
N LYS A 767 22.59 -13.39 20.18
CA LYS A 767 22.99 -14.78 20.54
C LYS A 767 22.37 -15.25 21.86
N SER A 768 22.07 -14.32 22.75
CA SER A 768 21.42 -14.56 24.04
C SER A 768 20.63 -13.33 24.45
N ILE A 769 19.43 -13.55 25.00
CA ILE A 769 18.51 -12.50 25.45
C ILE A 769 17.72 -13.04 26.64
N SER A 770 17.53 -12.22 27.68
CA SER A 770 16.75 -12.60 28.86
C SER A 770 15.28 -12.78 28.51
N SER A 771 14.57 -13.63 29.27
CA SER A 771 13.21 -14.04 28.96
C SER A 771 12.18 -12.91 28.97
N ASP A 772 12.24 -12.03 29.97
CA ASP A 772 11.45 -10.79 30.00
C ASP A 772 11.72 -9.90 28.76
N ALA A 773 12.98 -9.85 28.31
CA ALA A 773 13.37 -9.10 27.12
C ALA A 773 12.90 -9.76 25.81
N LYS A 774 12.84 -11.11 25.71
CA LYS A 774 12.33 -11.83 24.52
C LYS A 774 10.94 -11.33 24.11
N ALA A 775 10.04 -11.18 25.08
CA ALA A 775 8.67 -10.72 24.84
C ALA A 775 8.63 -9.31 24.24
N VAL A 776 9.33 -8.36 24.86
CA VAL A 776 9.37 -6.96 24.39
C VAL A 776 10.09 -6.85 23.05
N HIS A 777 11.20 -7.57 22.87
CA HIS A 777 11.97 -7.63 21.63
C HIS A 777 11.15 -8.15 20.44
N SER A 778 10.46 -9.27 20.60
CA SER A 778 9.57 -9.82 19.57
C SER A 778 8.42 -8.88 19.23
N VAL A 779 7.82 -8.23 20.24
CA VAL A 779 6.77 -7.21 20.02
C VAL A 779 7.31 -6.00 19.25
N ILE A 780 8.49 -5.49 19.58
CA ILE A 780 9.10 -4.33 18.90
C ILE A 780 9.46 -4.66 17.45
N LEU A 781 10.13 -5.80 17.20
CA LEU A 781 10.49 -6.21 15.85
C LEU A 781 9.27 -6.47 14.97
N LYS A 782 8.15 -6.97 15.54
CA LYS A 782 6.89 -7.13 14.80
C LYS A 782 6.42 -5.83 14.15
N LEU A 783 6.60 -4.67 14.80
CA LEU A 783 6.04 -3.38 14.35
C LEU A 783 6.48 -2.95 12.94
N LYS A 784 7.70 -3.30 12.50
CA LYS A 784 8.16 -3.08 11.11
C LYS A 784 8.89 -4.29 10.50
N CYS A 785 8.50 -5.50 10.92
CA CYS A 785 9.10 -6.75 10.45
C CYS A 785 9.14 -6.86 8.91
N VAL A 786 8.01 -6.57 8.24
CA VAL A 786 7.88 -6.68 6.77
C VAL A 786 8.74 -5.66 6.03
N GLY A 787 8.80 -4.41 6.51
CA GLY A 787 9.62 -3.34 5.94
C GLY A 787 11.12 -3.60 6.08
N LEU A 788 11.56 -4.02 7.27
CA LEU A 788 12.95 -4.44 7.49
C LEU A 788 13.33 -5.67 6.66
N LEU A 789 12.45 -6.68 6.56
CA LEU A 789 12.70 -7.87 5.76
C LEU A 789 12.85 -7.54 4.27
N LYS A 790 12.00 -6.66 3.74
CA LYS A 790 12.07 -6.12 2.37
C LYS A 790 13.43 -5.49 2.09
N GLU A 791 13.85 -4.53 2.91
CA GLU A 791 15.10 -3.81 2.69
C GLU A 791 16.33 -4.71 2.89
N LEU A 792 16.31 -5.62 3.87
CA LEU A 792 17.37 -6.62 4.12
C LEU A 792 17.50 -7.62 2.96
N LYS A 793 16.41 -8.24 2.50
CA LYS A 793 16.42 -9.10 1.30
C LYS A 793 16.92 -8.35 0.07
N SER A 794 16.74 -7.04 0.01
CA SER A 794 17.27 -6.21 -1.08
C SER A 794 18.82 -6.16 -1.13
N PHE A 795 19.54 -6.51 -0.05
CA PHE A 795 21.01 -6.64 -0.06
C PHE A 795 21.52 -8.02 -0.51
N GLN A 796 20.63 -9.01 -0.72
CA GLN A 796 21.02 -10.29 -1.30
C GLN A 796 21.47 -10.07 -2.76
N VAL A 797 22.61 -10.67 -3.13
CA VAL A 797 23.08 -10.66 -4.52
C VAL A 797 22.12 -11.52 -5.36
N PRO A 798 21.51 -10.99 -6.44
CA PRO A 798 20.63 -11.78 -7.28
C PRO A 798 21.43 -12.93 -7.91
N SER A 799 20.93 -14.16 -7.74
CA SER A 799 21.50 -15.32 -8.40
C SER A 799 21.29 -15.21 -9.91
N GLU A 800 22.38 -15.16 -10.69
CA GLU A 800 22.29 -15.20 -12.14
C GLU A 800 21.59 -16.50 -12.56
N SER A 801 20.48 -16.37 -13.29
CA SER A 801 19.63 -17.47 -13.74
C SER A 801 20.27 -18.22 -14.92
N ASN A 802 21.43 -18.82 -14.68
CA ASN A 802 22.09 -19.72 -15.62
C ASN A 802 21.17 -20.90 -15.95
N TYR A 803 20.86 -21.07 -17.23
CA TYR A 803 19.96 -22.12 -17.71
C TYR A 803 20.59 -23.51 -17.50
N GLY A 804 20.18 -24.20 -16.43
CA GLY A 804 20.64 -25.55 -16.13
C GLY A 804 20.56 -25.91 -14.65
N ILE A 805 20.74 -27.19 -14.34
CA ILE A 805 20.59 -27.79 -12.99
C ILE A 805 21.77 -27.42 -12.05
N TYR A 806 22.62 -26.47 -12.45
CA TYR A 806 23.81 -26.02 -11.73
C TYR A 806 23.80 -24.51 -11.53
N SER A 807 22.81 -24.00 -10.79
CA SER A 807 22.95 -22.68 -10.17
C SER A 807 24.07 -22.74 -9.13
N SER A 808 25.24 -22.19 -9.47
CA SER A 808 26.30 -21.97 -8.49
C SER A 808 25.80 -20.96 -7.46
N GLN A 809 25.37 -21.45 -6.30
CA GLN A 809 24.90 -20.61 -5.20
C GLN A 809 25.97 -19.55 -4.87
N THR A 810 25.71 -18.31 -5.26
CA THR A 810 26.45 -17.14 -4.79
C THR A 810 26.30 -17.10 -3.28
N ARG A 811 27.39 -17.41 -2.55
CA ARG A 811 27.39 -17.44 -1.08
C ARG A 811 26.96 -16.07 -0.55
N GLN A 812 25.72 -15.99 -0.07
CA GLN A 812 25.21 -14.85 0.69
C GLN A 812 26.01 -14.71 2.00
N ASP A 813 26.01 -13.51 2.57
CA ASP A 813 26.67 -13.29 3.88
C ASP A 813 25.85 -14.01 4.95
N PRO A 814 26.44 -14.96 5.72
CA PRO A 814 25.70 -15.71 6.73
C PRO A 814 25.12 -14.83 7.84
N ARG A 815 25.63 -13.60 8.04
CA ARG A 815 25.04 -12.63 8.97
C ARG A 815 23.76 -12.03 8.41
N LEU A 816 23.72 -11.74 7.10
CA LEU A 816 22.51 -11.26 6.44
C LEU A 816 21.41 -12.32 6.46
N GLU A 817 21.75 -13.59 6.17
CA GLU A 817 20.78 -14.68 6.21
C GLU A 817 20.28 -14.98 7.64
N ALA A 818 21.11 -14.80 8.67
CA ALA A 818 20.67 -14.88 10.07
C ALA A 818 19.67 -13.77 10.45
N LEU A 819 19.90 -12.53 9.98
CA LEU A 819 18.98 -11.40 10.16
C LEU A 819 17.64 -11.65 9.46
N ILE A 820 17.68 -12.11 8.20
CA ILE A 820 16.49 -12.45 7.41
C ILE A 820 15.71 -13.58 8.09
N SER A 821 16.38 -14.68 8.46
CA SER A 821 15.77 -15.83 9.12
C SER A 821 15.05 -15.45 10.42
N LYS A 822 15.64 -14.56 11.25
CA LYS A 822 14.99 -14.12 12.50
C LYS A 822 13.74 -13.27 12.26
N LEU A 823 13.70 -12.47 11.20
CA LEU A 823 12.50 -11.71 10.82
C LEU A 823 11.42 -12.60 10.19
N GLU A 824 11.77 -13.56 9.34
CA GLU A 824 10.80 -14.53 8.79
C GLU A 824 10.13 -15.34 9.90
N LEU A 825 10.90 -15.77 10.89
CA LEU A 825 10.43 -16.44 12.10
C LEU A 825 9.47 -15.56 12.94
N ILE A 826 9.67 -14.24 12.98
CA ILE A 826 8.74 -13.28 13.63
C ILE A 826 7.48 -13.04 12.79
N ALA A 827 7.60 -13.10 11.46
CA ALA A 827 6.46 -13.03 10.54
C ALA A 827 5.60 -14.30 10.53
N GLN A 828 6.20 -15.47 10.80
CA GLN A 828 5.51 -16.75 10.96
C GLN A 828 4.77 -16.86 12.30
N SER A 829 5.41 -16.41 13.38
CA SER A 829 4.92 -16.60 14.75
C SER A 829 3.85 -15.58 15.19
N SER A 830 3.57 -14.55 14.39
CA SER A 830 2.60 -13.51 14.74
C SER A 830 1.60 -13.26 13.61
N ALA A 831 0.35 -12.96 13.98
CA ALA A 831 -0.66 -12.62 12.98
C ALA A 831 -0.33 -11.27 12.32
N LEU A 832 0.15 -11.35 11.08
CA LEU A 832 0.30 -10.27 10.11
C LEU A 832 -0.85 -10.33 9.09
N TYR A 833 -1.13 -9.19 8.45
CA TYR A 833 -2.24 -9.03 7.51
C TYR A 833 -1.81 -8.23 6.28
N ASP A 834 -2.47 -8.50 5.16
CA ASP A 834 -2.26 -7.80 3.88
C ASP A 834 -0.81 -7.98 3.32
N VAL A 835 -0.17 -9.11 3.66
CA VAL A 835 1.20 -9.49 3.28
C VAL A 835 1.19 -10.71 2.36
N ASP A 836 2.04 -10.70 1.31
CA ASP A 836 2.26 -11.83 0.39
C ASP A 836 2.58 -13.11 1.17
N PRO A 837 1.87 -14.23 0.96
CA PRO A 837 2.06 -15.43 1.79
C PRO A 837 3.46 -16.02 1.64
N ARG A 838 4.21 -15.66 0.60
CA ARG A 838 5.61 -16.08 0.39
C ARG A 838 6.61 -15.34 1.28
N ILE A 839 6.15 -14.35 2.06
CA ILE A 839 6.91 -13.73 3.16
C ILE A 839 6.79 -14.56 4.45
N THR A 840 5.69 -15.30 4.63
CA THR A 840 5.46 -16.14 5.82
C THR A 840 5.80 -17.61 5.57
N SER A 841 5.57 -18.17 4.37
CA SER A 841 5.96 -19.54 4.05
C SER A 841 7.48 -19.69 3.87
N ALA A 842 8.11 -20.67 4.53
CA ALA A 842 9.55 -20.91 4.41
C ALA A 842 10.01 -21.16 2.95
N ALA A 843 11.18 -20.61 2.59
CA ALA A 843 11.64 -20.40 1.21
C ALA A 843 12.14 -21.67 0.46
N ASN A 844 11.51 -22.83 0.64
CA ASN A 844 11.92 -24.08 -0.01
C ASN A 844 11.56 -24.15 -1.52
N ASN A 845 10.58 -23.38 -1.98
CA ASN A 845 10.09 -23.40 -3.37
C ASN A 845 10.72 -22.31 -4.26
N ASN A 846 12.01 -22.48 -4.58
CA ASN A 846 12.79 -21.64 -5.51
C ASN A 846 12.31 -21.62 -6.98
N TYR A 847 11.12 -22.16 -7.28
CA TYR A 847 10.55 -22.25 -8.63
C TYR A 847 9.59 -21.09 -8.98
N SER A 848 9.16 -20.26 -8.02
CA SER A 848 8.21 -19.16 -8.30
C SER A 848 8.94 -17.93 -8.87
N GLN A 849 8.89 -17.74 -10.20
CA GLN A 849 9.50 -16.58 -10.89
C GLN A 849 8.77 -15.23 -10.68
N LYS A 850 7.65 -15.21 -9.95
CA LYS A 850 6.88 -13.97 -9.71
C LYS A 850 7.52 -13.16 -8.58
N HIS A 851 7.69 -11.85 -8.78
CA HIS A 851 8.15 -10.91 -7.74
C HIS A 851 7.30 -11.02 -6.46
N ILE A 852 7.90 -10.90 -5.28
CA ILE A 852 7.21 -10.87 -3.98
C ILE A 852 6.62 -9.47 -3.77
N SER A 853 5.35 -9.36 -3.38
CA SER A 853 4.80 -8.05 -2.98
C SER A 853 5.11 -7.75 -1.52
N TYR A 854 5.50 -6.50 -1.26
CA TYR A 854 5.58 -5.94 0.09
C TYR A 854 4.58 -4.78 0.28
N ASN A 855 3.73 -4.53 -0.73
CA ASN A 855 2.69 -3.51 -0.73
C ASN A 855 1.31 -4.18 -0.83
N LYS A 856 0.29 -3.61 -0.17
CA LYS A 856 -1.09 -4.11 -0.22
C LYS A 856 -1.67 -4.12 -1.64
N VAL A 857 -1.42 -3.05 -2.39
CA VAL A 857 -1.76 -2.93 -3.82
C VAL A 857 -0.52 -3.25 -4.65
N VAL A 858 -0.64 -4.27 -5.51
CA VAL A 858 0.38 -4.61 -6.52
C VAL A 858 0.10 -3.81 -7.79
N LEU A 859 1.13 -3.07 -8.25
CA LEU A 859 1.13 -2.37 -9.53
C LEU A 859 2.07 -3.12 -10.49
N THR A 860 1.54 -3.69 -11.57
CA THR A 860 2.33 -4.35 -12.63
C THR A 860 2.24 -3.57 -13.95
N SER A 861 3.02 -3.99 -14.95
CA SER A 861 2.83 -3.59 -16.35
C SER A 861 1.40 -3.81 -16.85
N ASP A 862 0.76 -4.87 -16.37
CA ASP A 862 -0.52 -5.38 -16.88
C ASP A 862 -1.71 -4.78 -16.11
N VAL A 863 -1.44 -4.22 -14.93
CA VAL A 863 -2.38 -3.54 -14.03
C VAL A 863 -1.79 -2.20 -13.56
N PRO A 864 -1.58 -1.21 -14.46
CA PRO A 864 -1.12 0.12 -14.09
C PRO A 864 -2.23 0.94 -13.40
N ILE A 865 -1.85 1.98 -12.67
CA ILE A 865 -2.79 2.80 -11.89
C ILE A 865 -3.87 3.47 -12.75
N ASN A 866 -3.56 3.84 -13.99
CA ASN A 866 -4.52 4.40 -14.94
C ASN A 866 -5.58 3.36 -15.36
N LYS A 867 -5.22 2.08 -15.50
CA LYS A 867 -6.17 0.98 -15.75
C LYS A 867 -7.04 0.67 -14.53
N ILE A 868 -6.46 0.73 -13.33
CA ILE A 868 -7.21 0.66 -12.06
C ILE A 868 -8.26 1.78 -11.98
N MET A 869 -7.85 3.03 -12.20
CA MET A 869 -8.74 4.19 -12.18
C MET A 869 -9.86 4.07 -13.23
N THR A 870 -9.54 3.69 -14.48
CA THR A 870 -10.54 3.50 -15.53
C THR A 870 -11.54 2.39 -15.18
N ASN A 871 -11.09 1.25 -14.67
CA ASN A 871 -12.00 0.17 -14.25
C ASN A 871 -12.92 0.61 -13.09
N GLN A 872 -12.38 1.34 -12.12
CA GLN A 872 -13.13 1.87 -10.98
C GLN A 872 -14.16 2.94 -11.41
N ILE A 873 -13.78 3.85 -12.31
CA ILE A 873 -14.70 4.83 -12.92
C ILE A 873 -15.79 4.12 -13.74
N ASN A 874 -15.44 3.11 -14.53
CA ASN A 874 -16.41 2.30 -15.28
C ASN A 874 -17.39 1.59 -14.35
N SER A 875 -16.98 1.24 -13.12
CA SER A 875 -17.83 0.59 -12.13
C SER A 875 -18.86 1.55 -11.53
N PHE A 876 -18.41 2.75 -11.13
CA PHE A 876 -19.30 3.84 -10.70
C PHE A 876 -20.29 4.24 -11.79
N TRP A 877 -19.87 4.23 -13.06
CA TRP A 877 -20.74 4.55 -14.19
C TRP A 877 -21.73 3.43 -14.55
N ASN A 878 -21.29 2.16 -14.55
CA ASN A 878 -22.14 0.99 -14.82
C ASN A 878 -23.11 0.64 -13.68
N LEU A 879 -22.98 1.29 -12.52
CA LEU A 879 -23.70 0.93 -11.27
C LEU A 879 -23.46 -0.54 -10.82
N HIS A 880 -22.41 -1.18 -11.34
CA HIS A 880 -22.27 -2.64 -11.35
C HIS A 880 -21.68 -3.17 -10.05
N SER A 881 -22.55 -3.60 -9.13
CA SER A 881 -22.23 -3.76 -7.70
C SER A 881 -21.17 -4.81 -7.33
N SER A 882 -20.77 -5.68 -8.26
CA SER A 882 -20.00 -6.91 -7.98
C SER A 882 -18.50 -6.76 -7.73
N THR A 883 -17.79 -5.97 -8.54
CA THR A 883 -16.36 -6.25 -8.82
C THR A 883 -15.35 -5.23 -8.30
N TYR A 884 -15.79 -4.09 -7.76
CA TYR A 884 -14.89 -2.96 -7.49
C TYR A 884 -15.17 -2.14 -6.22
N TYR A 885 -16.29 -2.35 -5.52
CA TYR A 885 -16.76 -1.51 -4.40
C TYR A 885 -16.16 -1.84 -3.02
N ASN A 886 -14.98 -2.46 -2.97
CA ASN A 886 -14.33 -2.81 -1.72
C ASN A 886 -13.81 -1.51 -1.05
N PHE A 887 -14.40 -1.16 0.11
CA PHE A 887 -14.20 0.13 0.77
C PHE A 887 -12.73 0.38 1.14
N ASP A 888 -12.03 -0.66 1.61
CA ASP A 888 -10.59 -0.68 1.87
C ASP A 888 -9.77 -0.45 0.60
N TYR A 889 -10.10 -1.13 -0.51
CA TYR A 889 -9.43 -0.94 -1.80
C TYR A 889 -9.56 0.50 -2.31
N LEU A 890 -10.76 1.09 -2.17
CA LEU A 890 -10.99 2.49 -2.52
C LEU A 890 -10.15 3.44 -1.65
N LEU A 891 -10.05 3.20 -0.33
CA LEU A 891 -9.16 3.98 0.55
C LEU A 891 -7.70 3.92 0.08
N GLU A 892 -7.14 2.71 -0.06
CA GLU A 892 -5.74 2.50 -0.47
C GLU A 892 -5.45 3.11 -1.86
N MET A 893 -6.40 3.01 -2.81
CA MET A 893 -6.28 3.63 -4.13
C MET A 893 -6.31 5.16 -4.07
N ILE A 894 -7.18 5.76 -3.25
CA ILE A 894 -7.23 7.22 -3.09
C ILE A 894 -5.97 7.75 -2.39
N ASP A 895 -5.39 6.98 -1.48
CA ASP A 895 -4.15 7.36 -0.81
C ASP A 895 -2.93 7.23 -1.77
N LEU A 896 -3.04 6.43 -2.84
CA LEU A 896 -2.08 6.39 -3.96
C LEU A 896 -2.22 7.54 -4.98
N VAL A 897 -3.44 7.97 -5.35
CA VAL A 897 -3.64 9.08 -6.32
C VAL A 897 -3.82 10.46 -5.68
N THR A 898 -4.06 10.53 -4.37
CA THR A 898 -4.62 11.66 -3.58
C THR A 898 -6.13 11.93 -3.82
N PRO A 899 -6.89 12.36 -2.79
CA PRO A 899 -8.31 12.66 -2.90
C PRO A 899 -8.65 13.80 -3.89
N PHE A 900 -7.75 14.77 -4.07
CA PHE A 900 -7.95 15.84 -5.07
C PHE A 900 -7.97 15.27 -6.50
N LYS A 901 -6.96 14.47 -6.85
CA LYS A 901 -6.87 13.86 -8.19
C LYS A 901 -7.99 12.84 -8.41
N PHE A 902 -8.32 12.04 -7.39
CA PHE A 902 -9.47 11.12 -7.45
C PHE A 902 -10.76 11.85 -7.83
N VAL A 903 -11.14 12.91 -7.10
CA VAL A 903 -12.34 13.72 -7.41
C VAL A 903 -12.27 14.31 -8.82
N GLN A 904 -11.11 14.86 -9.20
CA GLN A 904 -10.93 15.46 -10.52
C GLN A 904 -11.16 14.45 -11.66
N ASP A 905 -10.43 13.33 -11.63
CA ASP A 905 -10.38 12.38 -12.74
C ASP A 905 -11.67 11.54 -12.81
N VAL A 906 -12.21 11.16 -11.65
CA VAL A 906 -13.52 10.48 -11.56
C VAL A 906 -14.62 11.39 -12.08
N PHE A 907 -14.74 12.65 -11.63
CA PHE A 907 -15.84 13.51 -12.10
C PHE A 907 -15.70 13.94 -13.55
N GLN A 908 -14.49 14.20 -14.05
CA GLN A 908 -14.31 14.55 -15.46
C GLN A 908 -14.70 13.38 -16.36
N THR A 909 -14.30 12.16 -16.02
CA THR A 909 -14.59 10.95 -16.81
C THR A 909 -16.05 10.51 -16.67
N LEU A 910 -16.63 10.55 -15.46
CA LEU A 910 -18.06 10.29 -15.26
C LEU A 910 -18.94 11.35 -15.94
N LYS A 911 -18.55 12.63 -15.94
CA LYS A 911 -19.27 13.66 -16.68
C LYS A 911 -19.14 13.48 -18.19
N TYR A 912 -17.96 13.10 -18.69
CA TYR A 912 -17.75 12.74 -20.09
C TYR A 912 -18.69 11.59 -20.48
N LYS A 913 -18.61 10.44 -19.80
CA LYS A 913 -19.50 9.29 -20.01
C LYS A 913 -20.96 9.72 -19.91
N VAL A 914 -21.43 10.29 -18.81
CA VAL A 914 -22.85 10.69 -18.66
C VAL A 914 -23.33 11.75 -19.69
N SER A 915 -22.43 12.41 -20.44
CA SER A 915 -22.75 13.33 -21.54
C SER A 915 -22.76 12.71 -22.94
N ALA A 916 -21.69 12.03 -23.39
CA ALA A 916 -21.60 11.41 -24.72
C ALA A 916 -22.42 10.10 -24.82
N TYR A 917 -22.75 9.56 -23.66
CA TYR A 917 -22.66 8.14 -23.40
C TYR A 917 -23.71 7.75 -22.33
N GLY A 918 -24.07 8.59 -21.36
CA GLY A 918 -25.31 8.45 -20.57
C GLY A 918 -25.23 7.54 -19.34
N VAL A 919 -26.29 6.76 -19.10
CA VAL A 919 -26.43 5.84 -17.96
C VAL A 919 -27.01 4.52 -18.48
N PRO A 920 -26.34 3.37 -18.23
CA PRO A 920 -26.81 2.04 -18.66
C PRO A 920 -28.20 1.68 -18.17
N GLY A 921 -28.90 0.85 -18.96
CA GLY A 921 -30.22 0.34 -18.60
C GLY A 921 -31.35 1.38 -18.68
N SER A 922 -31.14 2.50 -19.36
CA SER A 922 -32.17 3.53 -19.62
C SER A 922 -32.17 3.88 -21.11
N ALA A 923 -33.34 4.03 -21.73
CA ALA A 923 -33.50 3.84 -23.18
C ALA A 923 -33.96 5.10 -23.96
N THR A 924 -33.59 6.30 -23.52
CA THR A 924 -34.01 7.58 -24.13
C THR A 924 -32.85 8.56 -24.43
N LYS A 925 -32.69 9.72 -23.75
CA LYS A 925 -31.73 10.80 -24.10
C LYS A 925 -31.12 11.44 -22.84
N PRO A 926 -30.03 12.26 -22.90
CA PRO A 926 -29.34 12.71 -21.69
C PRO A 926 -30.10 13.77 -20.86
N THR A 927 -30.38 13.47 -19.58
CA THR A 927 -30.81 14.44 -18.55
C THR A 927 -29.67 15.32 -18.06
N SER A 928 -30.05 16.39 -17.35
CA SER A 928 -29.37 16.85 -16.12
C SER A 928 -29.31 15.73 -15.05
N ALA A 929 -30.46 15.41 -14.46
CA ALA A 929 -30.72 14.60 -13.25
C ALA A 929 -30.16 13.16 -13.16
N ALA A 930 -29.35 12.69 -14.11
CA ALA A 930 -28.73 11.36 -14.07
C ALA A 930 -27.20 11.38 -14.09
N LEU A 931 -26.57 12.55 -14.24
CA LEU A 931 -25.24 12.75 -13.63
C LEU A 931 -25.38 12.67 -12.11
N ASP A 932 -26.47 13.21 -11.57
CA ASP A 932 -26.83 13.11 -10.16
C ASP A 932 -27.09 11.67 -9.69
N GLN A 933 -27.64 10.78 -10.53
CA GLN A 933 -27.83 9.37 -10.19
C GLN A 933 -26.48 8.67 -9.99
N VAL A 934 -25.62 8.70 -11.02
CA VAL A 934 -24.27 8.10 -10.97
C VAL A 934 -23.42 8.68 -9.83
N LEU A 935 -23.44 10.00 -9.63
CA LEU A 935 -22.69 10.63 -8.54
C LEU A 935 -23.28 10.36 -7.15
N GLY A 936 -24.53 9.86 -7.02
CA GLY A 936 -25.07 9.40 -5.73
C GLY A 936 -24.23 8.30 -5.10
N TYR A 937 -23.80 7.33 -5.92
CA TYR A 937 -22.91 6.24 -5.51
C TYR A 937 -21.54 6.78 -5.03
N VAL A 938 -20.99 7.77 -5.74
CA VAL A 938 -19.69 8.39 -5.39
C VAL A 938 -19.80 9.25 -4.12
N PHE A 939 -20.86 10.06 -3.97
CA PHE A 939 -20.98 10.99 -2.85
C PHE A 939 -21.13 10.31 -1.49
N TYR A 940 -21.89 9.22 -1.38
CA TYR A 940 -22.03 8.51 -0.12
C TYR A 940 -20.71 7.85 0.31
N PHE A 941 -19.93 7.33 -0.65
CA PHE A 941 -18.56 6.88 -0.40
C PHE A 941 -17.66 8.03 0.09
N MET A 942 -17.69 9.19 -0.57
CA MET A 942 -16.89 10.36 -0.18
C MET A 942 -17.19 10.76 1.27
N VAL A 943 -18.46 10.80 1.67
CA VAL A 943 -18.89 11.13 3.04
C VAL A 943 -18.45 10.07 4.06
N LEU A 944 -18.51 8.77 3.73
CA LEU A 944 -18.04 7.68 4.61
C LEU A 944 -16.50 7.55 4.70
N ARG A 945 -15.73 8.14 3.76
CA ARG A 945 -14.27 8.33 3.89
C ARG A 945 -13.94 9.58 4.71
N ASP A 946 -14.67 10.68 4.47
CA ASP A 946 -14.41 11.96 5.11
C ASP A 946 -14.67 11.92 6.61
N ILE A 947 -15.71 11.22 7.08
CA ILE A 947 -16.16 11.23 8.48
C ILE A 947 -16.13 9.83 9.11
N LYS A 948 -15.66 9.78 10.37
CA LYS A 948 -15.66 8.58 11.22
C LYS A 948 -16.60 8.69 12.43
N CYS A 949 -16.90 9.90 12.93
CA CYS A 949 -17.84 10.11 14.05
C CYS A 949 -18.85 11.27 13.79
N PRO A 950 -20.00 11.32 14.49
CA PRO A 950 -21.03 12.35 14.26
C PRO A 950 -20.54 13.80 14.43
N GLU A 951 -19.59 14.06 15.31
CA GLU A 951 -19.15 15.43 15.60
C GLU A 951 -18.18 15.96 14.51
N GLU A 952 -17.48 15.07 13.81
CA GLU A 952 -16.71 15.42 12.59
C GLU A 952 -17.65 15.86 11.46
N LYS A 953 -18.90 15.37 11.43
CA LYS A 953 -19.93 15.81 10.49
C LYS A 953 -20.40 17.24 10.80
N THR A 954 -20.66 17.58 12.06
CA THR A 954 -20.99 18.97 12.45
C THR A 954 -19.88 19.94 12.05
N LEU A 955 -18.62 19.62 12.35
CA LEU A 955 -17.49 20.50 12.05
C LEU A 955 -17.18 20.63 10.55
N LEU A 956 -17.36 19.57 9.77
CA LEU A 956 -17.21 19.65 8.31
C LEU A 956 -18.35 20.46 7.68
N LEU A 957 -19.57 20.38 8.21
CA LEU A 957 -20.69 21.22 7.81
C LEU A 957 -20.46 22.70 8.17
N GLU A 958 -20.01 23.01 9.39
CA GLU A 958 -19.63 24.36 9.80
C GLU A 958 -18.53 24.93 8.89
N TYR A 959 -17.53 24.12 8.51
CA TYR A 959 -16.50 24.53 7.56
C TYR A 959 -17.05 24.80 6.15
N LEU A 960 -18.01 24.02 5.68
CA LEU A 960 -18.63 24.18 4.36
C LEU A 960 -19.55 25.42 4.29
N ASP A 961 -20.20 25.77 5.40
CA ASP A 961 -21.08 26.94 5.47
C ASP A 961 -20.30 28.25 5.81
N THR A 962 -19.20 28.19 6.59
CA THR A 962 -18.43 29.38 7.03
C THR A 962 -17.07 29.58 6.34
N GLY A 963 -16.51 28.54 5.71
CA GLY A 963 -15.17 28.53 5.13
C GLY A 963 -14.01 28.46 6.14
N ARG A 964 -14.29 28.24 7.43
CA ARG A 964 -13.29 28.16 8.52
C ARG A 964 -13.66 27.06 9.51
N PHE A 965 -12.66 26.49 10.18
CA PHE A 965 -12.90 25.68 11.38
C PHE A 965 -13.03 26.60 12.61
N PRO A 966 -13.86 26.25 13.62
CA PRO A 966 -13.99 27.06 14.82
C PRO A 966 -12.67 27.15 15.59
N SER A 967 -12.43 28.31 16.20
CA SER A 967 -11.15 28.66 16.85
C SER A 967 -10.86 27.91 18.15
N SER A 968 -11.77 27.02 18.58
CA SER A 968 -11.51 26.01 19.61
C SER A 968 -10.58 24.89 19.11
N ILE A 969 -10.49 24.67 17.79
CA ILE A 969 -9.66 23.61 17.22
C ILE A 969 -8.22 24.11 17.03
N SER A 970 -7.27 23.35 17.59
CA SER A 970 -5.85 23.67 17.58
C SER A 970 -5.24 23.54 16.17
N VAL A 971 -5.17 24.65 15.43
CA VAL A 971 -4.36 24.76 14.21
C VAL A 971 -2.87 24.85 14.58
N ALA A 972 -2.33 23.73 15.04
CA ALA A 972 -0.92 23.58 15.36
C ALA A 972 -0.10 23.29 14.09
N GLY A 973 0.61 24.30 13.58
CA GLY A 973 1.77 24.04 12.71
C GLY A 973 1.62 24.27 11.20
N ILE A 974 0.82 25.25 10.74
CA ILE A 974 1.06 25.88 9.42
C ILE A 974 1.18 27.39 9.58
N THR A 975 2.39 27.87 9.86
CA THR A 975 2.78 29.26 9.64
C THR A 975 2.95 29.49 8.14
N SER A 976 2.32 30.54 7.61
CA SER A 976 2.33 30.86 6.19
C SER A 976 3.64 31.52 5.74
N ASP A 977 4.35 30.89 4.80
CA ASP A 977 5.20 31.60 3.83
C ASP A 977 4.52 31.56 2.45
N SER A 978 4.46 32.70 1.76
CA SER A 978 3.46 32.97 0.72
C SER A 978 4.05 33.23 -0.69
N THR A 979 4.55 32.17 -1.32
CA THR A 979 4.95 32.12 -2.74
C THR A 979 4.79 30.70 -3.29
N THR A 980 4.12 30.41 -4.41
CA THR A 980 3.35 31.24 -5.37
C THR A 980 2.23 30.39 -6.00
N LEU A 981 1.07 30.99 -6.31
CA LEU A 981 0.00 30.39 -7.11
C LEU A 981 -0.64 31.42 -8.06
N SER A 982 -1.46 30.95 -9.01
CA SER A 982 -2.06 31.69 -10.14
C SER A 982 -1.13 31.87 -11.37
N GLY A 983 -1.61 31.88 -12.62
CA GLY A 983 -3.02 32.00 -13.04
C GLY A 983 -3.43 31.38 -14.39
N MET A 984 -4.75 31.12 -14.49
CA MET A 984 -5.49 30.79 -15.72
C MET A 984 -5.75 32.09 -16.52
N PRO A 985 -6.01 32.08 -17.87
CA PRO A 985 -7.19 31.43 -18.48
C PRO A 985 -6.95 30.87 -19.93
N PRO A 986 -7.83 30.98 -20.99
CA PRO A 986 -8.27 29.79 -21.78
C PRO A 986 -8.47 30.00 -23.33
N VAL A 987 -9.21 29.09 -24.03
CA VAL A 987 -10.27 29.27 -25.09
C VAL A 987 -10.45 27.99 -25.96
N SER A 988 -11.53 27.88 -26.77
CA SER A 988 -12.41 26.70 -26.99
C SER A 988 -12.59 26.10 -28.42
N MET A 989 -12.80 24.76 -28.52
CA MET A 989 -13.73 23.98 -29.42
C MET A 989 -13.49 23.97 -30.97
N PRO A 990 -14.13 23.10 -31.84
CA PRO A 990 -15.19 22.06 -31.64
C PRO A 990 -15.09 20.69 -32.44
N TYR A 991 -16.00 19.72 -32.15
CA TYR A 991 -16.44 18.51 -32.95
C TYR A 991 -15.43 17.34 -33.21
N ASP A 992 -15.76 16.09 -33.68
CA ASP A 992 -17.00 15.44 -34.20
C ASP A 992 -17.19 13.92 -33.80
N VAL A 993 -17.79 13.01 -34.64
CA VAL A 993 -18.39 11.69 -34.23
C VAL A 993 -18.24 10.50 -35.23
N LYS A 994 -18.06 9.22 -34.77
CA LYS A 994 -18.74 7.95 -35.25
C LYS A 994 -18.40 6.63 -34.51
N SER A 995 -19.08 5.52 -34.85
CA SER A 995 -19.67 4.51 -33.92
C SER A 995 -19.86 3.06 -34.47
N GLU A 996 -20.54 2.19 -33.69
CA GLU A 996 -21.08 0.80 -33.98
C GLU A 996 -20.10 -0.39 -33.80
N GLN A 997 -20.33 -1.51 -33.07
CA GLN A 997 -21.44 -2.17 -32.31
C GLN A 997 -22.32 -3.24 -33.02
N ASP A 998 -22.38 -4.45 -32.43
CA ASP A 998 -23.34 -5.59 -32.61
C ASP A 998 -22.92 -6.69 -31.59
N ALA A 999 -23.68 -7.64 -31.00
CA ALA A 999 -25.11 -8.00 -30.87
C ALA A 999 -25.34 -8.74 -29.51
N MET A 1000 -26.54 -9.23 -29.17
CA MET A 1000 -26.89 -9.72 -27.80
C MET A 1000 -27.95 -10.85 -27.71
N GLU A 1001 -27.72 -11.86 -26.83
CA GLU A 1001 -28.70 -12.80 -26.21
C GLU A 1001 -27.99 -13.55 -25.03
N GLY A 1002 -28.58 -13.85 -23.85
CA GLY A 1002 -29.86 -13.46 -23.23
C GLY A 1002 -30.27 -14.34 -22.01
N VAL A 1003 -31.18 -13.82 -21.15
CA VAL A 1003 -31.89 -14.45 -19.98
C VAL A 1003 -31.21 -14.37 -18.58
N ASP A 1004 -32.01 -14.01 -17.55
CA ASP A 1004 -31.79 -14.01 -16.08
C ASP A 1004 -30.86 -12.95 -15.41
N GLU A 1005 -31.01 -11.67 -15.78
CA GLU A 1005 -30.13 -10.56 -15.38
C GLU A 1005 -30.22 -10.04 -13.91
N ASP A 1006 -31.31 -10.28 -13.15
CA ASP A 1006 -31.57 -9.56 -11.89
C ASP A 1006 -30.51 -9.81 -10.78
N PHE A 1007 -29.70 -10.88 -10.92
CA PHE A 1007 -28.62 -11.21 -9.98
C PHE A 1007 -27.19 -11.12 -10.55
N ASP A 1008 -26.98 -11.09 -11.88
CA ASP A 1008 -25.62 -10.92 -12.44
C ASP A 1008 -25.03 -9.54 -12.15
N MET A 1009 -25.86 -8.53 -11.87
CA MET A 1009 -25.40 -7.24 -11.33
C MET A 1009 -24.67 -7.34 -9.98
N LEU A 1010 -24.91 -8.39 -9.20
CA LEU A 1010 -24.23 -8.68 -7.92
C LEU A 1010 -22.98 -9.54 -8.11
N PHE A 1011 -22.89 -10.30 -9.21
CA PHE A 1011 -21.79 -11.22 -9.55
C PHE A 1011 -21.47 -11.13 -11.06
N GLY A 1012 -20.84 -10.02 -11.46
CA GLY A 1012 -20.63 -9.69 -12.86
C GLY A 1012 -19.86 -10.74 -13.65
N GLU A 1013 -20.21 -10.85 -14.92
CA GLU A 1013 -19.58 -11.78 -15.86
C GLU A 1013 -18.07 -11.58 -15.97
N SER A 1014 -17.38 -12.65 -16.37
CA SER A 1014 -15.93 -12.67 -16.54
C SER A 1014 -15.53 -11.80 -17.73
N PHE A 1015 -15.11 -10.56 -17.46
CA PHE A 1015 -14.96 -9.52 -18.48
C PHE A 1015 -13.82 -9.82 -19.49
N SER A 1016 -14.19 -10.46 -20.59
CA SER A 1016 -13.37 -10.66 -21.79
C SER A 1016 -13.94 -9.88 -22.98
N GLY A 1017 -13.95 -8.55 -22.92
CA GLY A 1017 -14.39 -7.69 -24.03
C GLY A 1017 -14.71 -6.24 -23.66
N LEU A 1018 -14.69 -5.35 -24.64
CA LEU A 1018 -15.06 -3.92 -24.63
C LEU A 1018 -16.39 -3.74 -25.43
N PRO A 1019 -17.04 -2.56 -25.54
CA PRO A 1019 -17.20 -1.39 -24.62
C PRO A 1019 -18.67 -0.84 -24.53
N ASP A 1020 -18.91 0.15 -23.65
CA ASP A 1020 -19.76 1.39 -23.74
C ASP A 1020 -20.99 1.48 -24.71
N ASP A 1021 -22.18 2.06 -24.41
CA ASP A 1021 -22.71 2.91 -23.30
C ASP A 1021 -24.30 3.00 -23.34
N VAL A 1022 -24.94 4.10 -22.87
CA VAL A 1022 -26.32 4.66 -23.19
C VAL A 1022 -27.62 4.26 -22.43
N GLN A 1023 -28.65 5.13 -22.20
CA GLN A 1023 -28.87 6.61 -21.98
C GLN A 1023 -30.33 6.97 -21.46
N LYS A 1024 -30.54 7.37 -20.16
CA LYS A 1024 -31.37 8.50 -19.53
C LYS A 1024 -32.81 8.89 -20.10
N PRO A 1025 -33.73 9.84 -19.67
CA PRO A 1025 -33.81 10.90 -18.61
C PRO A 1025 -35.19 11.28 -17.92
N ALA A 1026 -35.20 12.42 -17.14
CA ALA A 1026 -36.22 13.52 -16.95
C ALA A 1026 -37.62 13.26 -16.30
N ASP A 1027 -38.22 14.13 -15.44
CA ASP A 1027 -37.81 15.41 -14.80
C ASP A 1027 -38.72 15.86 -13.58
N VAL A 1028 -38.24 16.81 -12.77
CA VAL A 1028 -38.99 17.83 -11.93
C VAL A 1028 -39.98 17.43 -10.79
N LYS A 1029 -39.56 17.69 -9.52
CA LYS A 1029 -40.08 18.61 -8.43
C LYS A 1029 -41.62 18.89 -8.24
N PRO A 1030 -42.15 19.37 -7.07
CA PRO A 1030 -41.50 20.26 -6.06
C PRO A 1030 -41.84 20.12 -4.53
N ASP A 1031 -41.02 20.82 -3.71
CA ASP A 1031 -41.21 21.54 -2.41
C ASP A 1031 -42.26 21.07 -1.36
N THR A 1032 -41.91 20.86 -0.07
CA THR A 1032 -41.82 21.89 1.02
C THR A 1032 -41.64 21.21 2.42
N SER A 1033 -41.34 21.84 3.59
CA SER A 1033 -40.47 23.00 3.97
C SER A 1033 -40.39 23.21 5.52
N ILE A 1034 -39.37 23.96 6.01
CA ILE A 1034 -39.27 24.73 7.30
C ILE A 1034 -39.12 24.01 8.68
N LYS A 1035 -37.89 24.08 9.25
CA LYS A 1035 -37.42 24.36 10.67
C LYS A 1035 -38.04 23.59 11.89
N GLU A 1036 -37.55 23.63 13.15
CA GLU A 1036 -36.55 24.38 13.99
C GLU A 1036 -35.76 23.34 14.85
N ASP A 1037 -34.41 23.33 14.95
CA ASP A 1037 -33.47 24.08 15.85
C ASP A 1037 -33.25 23.48 17.28
N ASP A 1038 -32.08 23.76 17.89
CA ASP A 1038 -31.53 23.31 19.21
C ASP A 1038 -31.20 21.80 19.43
N SER A 1039 -30.09 21.38 20.06
CA SER A 1039 -28.84 22.07 20.47
C SER A 1039 -27.72 21.04 20.78
N GLU A 1040 -26.50 21.18 20.24
CA GLU A 1040 -25.40 20.20 20.43
C GLU A 1040 -24.42 20.53 21.58
N LYS A 1041 -23.68 19.50 22.04
CA LYS A 1041 -22.51 19.61 22.95
C LYS A 1041 -21.25 19.26 22.17
N CYS A 1042 -20.30 20.19 22.04
CA CYS A 1042 -19.07 19.96 21.28
C CYS A 1042 -18.18 18.88 21.91
N SER A 1043 -17.70 17.93 21.10
CA SER A 1043 -16.42 17.25 21.33
C SER A 1043 -15.29 18.00 20.61
N TYR A 1044 -14.02 17.67 20.91
CA TYR A 1044 -12.85 18.28 20.27
C TYR A 1044 -12.25 17.32 19.24
N ILE A 1045 -11.96 17.82 18.04
CA ILE A 1045 -11.58 17.03 16.86
C ILE A 1045 -10.36 17.65 16.15
N SER A 1046 -9.56 16.80 15.53
CA SER A 1046 -8.40 17.18 14.74
C SER A 1046 -8.79 17.87 13.42
N ALA A 1047 -8.46 19.16 13.27
CA ALA A 1047 -8.60 19.83 11.98
C ALA A 1047 -7.71 19.22 10.90
N ALA A 1048 -6.53 18.67 11.26
CA ALA A 1048 -5.55 18.17 10.30
C ALA A 1048 -6.16 17.12 9.36
N ARG A 1049 -6.80 16.09 9.93
CA ARG A 1049 -7.49 15.03 9.17
C ARG A 1049 -8.58 15.59 8.26
N LEU A 1050 -9.34 16.58 8.73
CA LEU A 1050 -10.41 17.19 7.95
C LEU A 1050 -9.88 18.07 6.80
N THR A 1051 -8.67 18.64 6.87
CA THR A 1051 -8.12 19.47 5.77
C THR A 1051 -7.86 18.74 4.45
N GLU A 1052 -7.77 17.41 4.50
CA GLU A 1052 -7.61 16.50 3.35
C GLU A 1052 -8.93 15.82 2.92
N SER A 1053 -10.04 16.11 3.62
CA SER A 1053 -11.38 15.62 3.25
C SER A 1053 -11.82 16.12 1.88
N PHE A 1054 -12.64 15.32 1.19
CA PHE A 1054 -13.29 15.75 -0.05
C PHE A 1054 -14.16 16.99 0.18
N GLY A 1055 -14.80 17.14 1.34
CA GLY A 1055 -15.55 18.34 1.71
C GLY A 1055 -14.69 19.62 1.75
N VAL A 1056 -13.51 19.58 2.38
CA VAL A 1056 -12.59 20.74 2.36
C VAL A 1056 -12.07 21.00 0.94
N ILE A 1057 -11.80 19.96 0.15
CA ILE A 1057 -11.42 20.09 -1.27
C ILE A 1057 -12.56 20.74 -2.07
N PHE A 1058 -13.81 20.32 -1.87
CA PHE A 1058 -15.00 20.92 -2.48
C PHE A 1058 -15.14 22.41 -2.16
N SER A 1059 -14.89 22.81 -0.90
CA SER A 1059 -14.91 24.21 -0.47
C SER A 1059 -13.81 25.05 -1.14
N LYS A 1060 -12.59 24.51 -1.24
CA LYS A 1060 -11.47 25.13 -1.99
C LYS A 1060 -11.84 25.32 -3.47
N MET A 1061 -12.32 24.25 -4.13
CA MET A 1061 -12.77 24.28 -5.53
C MET A 1061 -13.95 25.24 -5.76
N LYS A 1062 -14.90 25.34 -4.81
CA LYS A 1062 -16.02 26.31 -4.86
C LYS A 1062 -15.54 27.74 -4.88
N ARG A 1063 -14.57 28.10 -4.02
CA ARG A 1063 -13.95 29.42 -4.02
C ARG A 1063 -13.21 29.70 -5.33
N GLU A 1064 -12.38 28.76 -5.80
CA GLU A 1064 -11.64 28.88 -7.06
C GLU A 1064 -12.58 29.02 -8.28
N LYS A 1065 -13.72 28.32 -8.28
CA LYS A 1065 -14.74 28.44 -9.33
C LYS A 1065 -15.51 29.76 -9.27
N LEU A 1066 -15.78 30.29 -8.07
CA LEU A 1066 -16.36 31.62 -7.89
C LEU A 1066 -15.40 32.72 -8.37
N GLU A 1067 -14.12 32.66 -7.99
CA GLU A 1067 -13.08 33.58 -8.46
C GLU A 1067 -12.92 33.51 -9.99
N ALA A 1068 -12.89 32.30 -10.57
CA ALA A 1068 -12.79 32.13 -12.02
C ALA A 1068 -14.04 32.57 -12.79
N TYR A 1069 -15.24 32.47 -12.20
CA TYR A 1069 -16.49 33.02 -12.76
C TYR A 1069 -16.49 34.55 -12.70
N GLN A 1070 -16.11 35.15 -11.57
CA GLN A 1070 -15.95 36.61 -11.42
C GLN A 1070 -14.87 37.17 -12.37
N ALA A 1071 -13.82 36.40 -12.66
CA ALA A 1071 -12.80 36.72 -13.65
C ALA A 1071 -13.18 36.35 -15.10
N GLY A 1072 -14.46 36.04 -15.38
CA GLY A 1072 -14.98 35.75 -16.74
C GLY A 1072 -14.36 34.53 -17.44
N SER A 1073 -13.66 33.68 -16.69
CA SER A 1073 -12.86 32.55 -17.21
C SER A 1073 -13.61 31.21 -17.22
N VAL A 1074 -14.83 31.18 -16.70
CA VAL A 1074 -15.74 30.03 -16.62
C VAL A 1074 -17.15 30.51 -16.97
N SER A 1075 -17.91 29.76 -17.77
CA SER A 1075 -19.29 30.15 -18.13
C SER A 1075 -20.25 29.98 -16.97
N GLU A 1076 -21.36 30.73 -16.98
CA GLU A 1076 -22.40 30.64 -15.93
C GLU A 1076 -22.95 29.21 -15.82
N GLU A 1077 -23.20 28.53 -16.94
CA GLU A 1077 -23.61 27.13 -16.97
C GLU A 1077 -22.61 26.19 -16.27
N GLN A 1078 -21.31 26.40 -16.47
CA GLN A 1078 -20.27 25.60 -15.81
C GLN A 1078 -20.17 25.89 -14.31
N TYR A 1079 -20.39 27.15 -13.91
CA TYR A 1079 -20.45 27.55 -12.51
C TYR A 1079 -21.68 26.97 -11.80
N GLN A 1080 -22.88 27.13 -12.36
CA GLN A 1080 -24.13 26.57 -11.83
C GLN A 1080 -24.09 25.04 -11.78
N CYS A 1081 -23.52 24.39 -12.81
CA CYS A 1081 -23.31 22.94 -12.82
C CYS A 1081 -22.40 22.49 -11.66
N PHE A 1082 -21.31 23.21 -11.37
CA PHE A 1082 -20.45 22.89 -10.22
C PHE A 1082 -21.18 23.14 -8.89
N MET A 1083 -21.91 24.24 -8.75
CA MET A 1083 -22.69 24.56 -7.54
C MET A 1083 -23.74 23.47 -7.23
N SER A 1084 -24.44 22.95 -8.25
CA SER A 1084 -25.39 21.84 -8.07
C SER A 1084 -24.72 20.57 -7.53
N LEU A 1085 -23.47 20.28 -7.92
CA LEU A 1085 -22.71 19.14 -7.39
C LEU A 1085 -22.24 19.40 -5.95
N TYR A 1086 -21.82 20.62 -5.63
CA TYR A 1086 -21.47 21.04 -4.28
C TYR A 1086 -22.66 20.91 -3.32
N ASP A 1087 -23.82 21.46 -3.70
CA ASP A 1087 -25.03 21.41 -2.89
C ASP A 1087 -25.52 19.96 -2.72
N LYS A 1088 -25.34 19.09 -3.73
CA LYS A 1088 -25.65 17.66 -3.59
C LYS A 1088 -24.72 16.93 -2.61
N TYR A 1089 -23.41 17.17 -2.66
CA TYR A 1089 -22.48 16.63 -1.65
C TYR A 1089 -22.88 17.11 -0.24
N VAL A 1090 -23.21 18.39 -0.06
CA VAL A 1090 -23.68 18.93 1.23
C VAL A 1090 -25.02 18.29 1.67
N GLN A 1091 -25.93 17.98 0.75
CA GLN A 1091 -27.16 17.25 1.07
C GLN A 1091 -26.88 15.80 1.50
N THR A 1092 -26.04 15.06 0.78
CA THR A 1092 -25.63 13.70 1.19
C THR A 1092 -24.91 13.72 2.55
N LEU A 1093 -24.07 14.73 2.78
CA LEU A 1093 -23.37 14.96 4.04
C LEU A 1093 -24.32 15.26 5.21
N ARG A 1094 -25.36 16.09 5.01
CA ARG A 1094 -26.36 16.40 6.04
C ARG A 1094 -27.21 15.18 6.40
N HIS A 1095 -27.62 14.36 5.44
CA HIS A 1095 -28.52 13.23 5.71
C HIS A 1095 -27.81 11.91 6.06
N SER A 1096 -26.52 11.74 5.76
CA SER A 1096 -25.77 10.49 5.98
C SER A 1096 -25.91 9.90 7.39
N VAL A 1097 -26.12 8.57 7.45
CA VAL A 1097 -26.09 7.78 8.68
C VAL A 1097 -24.63 7.42 9.02
N ILE A 1098 -24.20 7.72 10.25
CA ILE A 1098 -22.81 7.60 10.72
C ILE A 1098 -22.73 6.77 12.01
#